data_AF-A0A518F116-F1
#
_entry.id   AF-A0A518F116-F1
#
_cell.length_a   1.000
_cell.length_b   1.000
_cell.length_c   1.000
_cell.angle_alpha   90.00
_cell.angle_beta   90.00
_cell.angle_gamma   90.00
#
_symmetry.space_group_name_H-M   'P 1'
#
loop_
_entity.id
_entity.type
_entity.pdbx_description
1 polymer ?
#
loop_
_entity_poly.entity_id
_entity_poly.type
_entity_poly.pdbx_seq_one_letter_code
_entity_poly.pdbx_strand_id
1 'polypeptide(L)'
;MKIRSRSAWTLPSTVLLLLVVAASGTGCGSSAAPSQAPPAVGPMGLSTGALQEGAIWQLNRPIDITLDRPIHFLSVTSSSVSIRAAQNGVHAMGTFVRGLDPATGATDLHTVRFQPACPVDPAGAPGLLPATDYVLTIRGTDTSSYPLRAQDGTLLESTTEIAFTTPSGTDPATLFHDSRLGPPRVVFRGRPGVHLEDPESTLIELGRFEPASVLLRQNQFGLLEVDPASEDLVPFGLPLNHHVAPSHQVAIVVRFDQPVSLARRNLERIGLEYHDGSWKPITTQVEAIAACGARGSSVKVRPVGTLPPGRFLRLVLKAGFQDLVGQAHASDVFEYLPLTGTTEESAIGARVDAIIEHFTFGGDEPGSMEDTESDLGAPRGHWGRHIIGGIETPDGLSRVRSKWYPVGLAGADGSAVPQAPRFSFFGTAPDGAIRTINGEVLLEEPVLGPITPAGYQPFALEVARLDLVEPTGLRAALPALLTGDRARSTPDPATGSWLESQIFGVSLQGDIAALGMGYGCYAPGIALDCVPWDLTNLASATPARTIEIHPQSFEVYTLVDRDRIYFDHRITITFDAARAAADGQPDLSTAYSASNGWTPDVNELSGAAWDFLRFEVQFELDVSGDGYQPFERAPAIDFIKIPVDFRP
;
A
#
# COMPACT_ATOMS: atom_id res chain seq x y z
N MET A 1 8.82 4.82 -46.32
CA MET A 1 9.64 5.71 -45.48
C MET A 1 10.71 4.82 -44.84
N LYS A 2 11.99 4.96 -45.25
CA LYS A 2 13.09 4.05 -44.88
C LYS A 2 13.57 4.37 -43.46
N ILE A 3 13.39 3.43 -42.53
CA ILE A 3 13.92 3.52 -41.16
C ILE A 3 15.33 2.95 -41.16
N ARG A 4 16.31 3.77 -40.73
CA ARG A 4 17.72 3.42 -40.57
C ARG A 4 17.97 2.80 -39.20
N SER A 5 18.63 1.65 -39.18
CA SER A 5 19.23 1.02 -38.00
C SER A 5 20.47 1.78 -37.52
N ARG A 6 20.60 1.99 -36.20
CA ARG A 6 21.84 2.36 -35.50
C ARG A 6 22.03 1.35 -34.36
N SER A 7 22.95 0.39 -34.50
CA SER A 7 24.38 0.44 -34.14
C SER A 7 24.62 0.40 -32.63
N ALA A 8 24.93 -0.81 -32.16
CA ALA A 8 25.35 -1.19 -30.83
C ALA A 8 26.62 -0.45 -30.38
N TRP A 9 26.67 -0.08 -29.10
CA TRP A 9 27.90 0.34 -28.42
C TRP A 9 28.17 -0.63 -27.27
N THR A 10 29.26 -1.37 -27.41
CA THR A 10 29.89 -2.20 -26.39
C THR A 10 30.66 -1.32 -25.41
N LEU A 11 30.40 -1.45 -24.11
CA LEU A 11 31.27 -0.92 -23.04
C LEU A 11 32.06 -2.09 -22.43
N PRO A 12 33.39 -1.99 -22.26
CA PRO A 12 34.16 -2.96 -21.51
C PRO A 12 34.19 -2.60 -20.02
N SER A 13 34.03 -3.63 -19.20
CA SER A 13 34.30 -3.66 -17.77
C SER A 13 35.81 -3.55 -17.51
N THR A 14 36.23 -2.68 -16.59
CA THR A 14 37.56 -2.79 -15.97
C THR A 14 37.55 -2.45 -14.47
N VAL A 15 37.85 -3.51 -13.73
CA VAL A 15 38.40 -3.71 -12.38
C VAL A 15 39.07 -2.53 -11.65
N LEU A 16 38.74 -2.51 -10.35
CA LEU A 16 39.31 -1.90 -9.14
C LEU A 16 40.86 -1.82 -9.05
N LEU A 17 41.40 -0.71 -8.56
CA LEU A 17 42.72 -0.67 -7.89
C LEU A 17 42.77 0.40 -6.77
N LEU A 18 43.08 -0.05 -5.55
CA LEU A 18 43.52 0.78 -4.40
C LEU A 18 44.89 1.42 -4.68
N LEU A 19 45.13 2.68 -4.24
CA LEU A 19 46.26 3.06 -3.36
C LEU A 19 46.29 4.56 -2.95
N VAL A 20 46.39 4.77 -1.62
CA VAL A 20 47.32 5.66 -0.87
C VAL A 20 47.54 7.15 -1.26
N VAL A 21 47.14 8.01 -0.30
CA VAL A 21 47.72 9.27 0.23
C VAL A 21 48.98 9.85 -0.46
N ALA A 22 48.90 11.12 -0.88
CA ALA A 22 49.94 12.14 -0.67
C ALA A 22 49.40 13.57 -0.87
N ALA A 23 49.90 14.48 -0.05
CA ALA A 23 49.49 15.86 0.11
C ALA A 23 50.01 16.84 -0.98
N SER A 24 49.51 18.07 -0.90
CA SER A 24 50.07 19.38 -1.33
C SER A 24 49.54 20.00 -2.63
N GLY A 25 49.16 21.29 -2.53
CA GLY A 25 49.02 22.19 -3.68
C GLY A 25 47.91 23.24 -3.59
N THR A 26 48.10 24.24 -2.73
CA THR A 26 47.70 25.66 -2.88
C THR A 26 47.00 26.11 -4.18
N GLY A 27 45.84 26.75 -4.01
CA GLY A 27 45.16 27.56 -5.03
C GLY A 27 44.07 28.46 -4.45
N CYS A 28 44.46 29.46 -3.64
CA CYS A 28 43.56 30.49 -3.11
C CYS A 28 43.19 31.50 -4.21
N GLY A 29 41.95 31.49 -4.68
CA GLY A 29 41.33 32.54 -5.49
C GLY A 29 40.26 33.27 -4.68
N SER A 30 40.66 34.22 -3.84
CA SER A 30 39.76 35.03 -3.01
C SER A 30 39.06 36.09 -3.86
N SER A 31 37.84 35.80 -4.30
CA SER A 31 36.91 36.84 -4.76
C SER A 31 36.29 37.48 -3.52
N ALA A 32 36.62 38.74 -3.27
CA ALA A 32 36.13 39.51 -2.13
C ALA A 32 34.59 39.61 -2.21
N ALA A 33 33.91 38.81 -1.39
CA ALA A 33 32.50 39.01 -1.09
C ALA A 33 32.36 40.37 -0.37
N PRO A 34 31.35 41.20 -0.71
CA PRO A 34 31.11 42.44 -0.01
C PRO A 34 30.92 42.15 1.48
N SER A 35 31.70 42.82 2.32
CA SER A 35 31.59 42.74 3.78
C SER A 35 30.19 43.18 4.20
N GLN A 36 29.29 42.22 4.41
CA GLN A 36 28.06 42.46 5.14
C GLN A 36 28.45 42.94 6.54
N ALA A 37 27.89 44.07 6.96
CA ALA A 37 28.05 44.60 8.31
C ALA A 37 27.75 43.48 9.33
N PRO A 38 28.46 43.42 10.47
CA PRO A 38 28.17 42.44 11.51
C PRO A 38 26.67 42.49 11.85
N PRO A 39 26.00 41.33 11.96
CA PRO A 39 24.57 41.28 12.25
C PRO A 39 24.27 42.11 13.49
N ALA A 40 23.19 42.87 13.45
CA ALA A 40 22.78 43.75 14.54
C ALA A 40 22.77 42.95 15.87
N VAL A 41 23.58 43.36 16.83
CA VAL A 41 23.58 42.81 18.19
C VAL A 41 22.42 43.46 18.92
N GLY A 42 21.31 42.74 19.04
CA GLY A 42 20.11 43.22 19.70
C GLY A 42 19.25 42.04 20.16
N PRO A 43 18.32 42.26 21.11
CA PRO A 43 17.42 41.21 21.57
C PRO A 43 16.60 40.68 20.39
N MET A 44 16.22 39.40 20.48
CA MET A 44 15.37 38.76 19.49
C MET A 44 13.92 39.23 19.66
N GLY A 45 13.38 39.86 18.62
CA GLY A 45 11.97 40.24 18.54
C GLY A 45 11.08 39.04 18.21
N LEU A 46 9.87 39.05 18.78
CA LEU A 46 8.86 38.01 18.62
C LEU A 46 7.51 38.65 18.28
N SER A 47 6.80 38.08 17.31
CA SER A 47 5.42 38.44 16.98
C SER A 47 4.60 37.18 16.68
N THR A 48 3.39 37.07 17.23
CA THR A 48 2.46 35.96 16.96
C THR A 48 1.44 36.29 15.86
N GLY A 49 1.73 37.32 15.05
CA GLY A 49 0.91 37.73 13.93
C GLY A 49 -0.53 38.05 14.36
N ALA A 50 -1.46 37.19 13.95
CA ALA A 50 -2.90 37.37 14.18
C ALA A 50 -3.39 36.86 15.55
N LEU A 51 -2.59 36.07 16.28
CA LEU A 51 -2.99 35.58 17.60
C LEU A 51 -2.69 36.66 18.65
N GLN A 52 -3.75 37.20 19.24
CA GLN A 52 -3.73 38.21 20.31
C GLN A 52 -4.33 37.64 21.60
N GLU A 53 -4.05 38.28 22.73
CA GLU A 53 -4.61 37.91 24.04
C GLU A 53 -6.15 37.91 23.99
N GLY A 54 -6.76 36.80 24.42
CA GLY A 54 -8.21 36.60 24.42
C GLY A 54 -8.83 36.35 23.04
N ALA A 55 -8.02 36.11 21.99
CA ALA A 55 -8.55 35.82 20.66
C ALA A 55 -9.39 34.53 20.63
N ILE A 56 -10.40 34.51 19.76
CA ILE A 56 -11.11 33.28 19.41
C ILE A 56 -10.37 32.62 18.25
N TRP A 57 -9.91 31.37 18.45
CA TRP A 57 -9.09 30.64 17.48
C TRP A 57 -9.75 29.36 17.01
N GLN A 58 -9.98 29.26 15.70
CA GLN A 58 -10.60 28.09 15.08
C GLN A 58 -9.68 26.86 15.13
N LEU A 59 -10.28 25.67 15.14
CA LEU A 59 -9.60 24.44 15.58
C LEU A 59 -8.47 23.99 14.65
N ASN A 60 -8.60 24.23 13.34
CA ASN A 60 -7.59 23.89 12.33
C ASN A 60 -6.74 25.11 11.90
N ARG A 61 -6.95 26.28 12.50
CA ARG A 61 -6.25 27.52 12.09
C ARG A 61 -4.78 27.44 12.53
N PRO A 62 -3.81 27.53 11.60
CA PRO A 62 -2.39 27.49 11.96
C PRO A 62 -2.03 28.72 12.81
N ILE A 63 -1.14 28.54 13.79
CA ILE A 63 -0.60 29.62 14.61
C ILE A 63 0.81 29.93 14.10
N ASP A 64 1.01 31.13 13.56
CA ASP A 64 2.29 31.59 13.04
C ASP A 64 3.00 32.46 14.07
N ILE A 65 4.22 32.07 14.42
CA ILE A 65 5.12 32.76 15.33
C ILE A 65 6.30 33.27 14.50
N THR A 66 6.36 34.58 14.28
CA THR A 66 7.39 35.23 13.46
C THR A 66 8.42 35.91 14.35
N LEU A 67 9.69 35.70 14.03
CA LEU A 67 10.82 36.35 14.69
C LEU A 67 11.44 37.36 13.75
N ASP A 68 12.12 38.35 14.31
CA ASP A 68 12.91 39.32 13.53
C ASP A 68 14.24 38.75 13.00
N ARG A 69 14.54 37.48 13.32
CA ARG A 69 15.74 36.74 12.91
C ARG A 69 15.41 35.34 12.40
N PRO A 70 16.24 34.76 11.50
CA PRO A 70 16.06 33.37 11.06
C PRO A 70 16.14 32.40 12.24
N ILE A 71 15.16 31.50 12.35
CA ILE A 71 15.03 30.53 13.44
C ILE A 71 16.00 29.36 13.25
N HIS A 72 16.63 28.95 14.36
CA HIS A 72 17.31 27.66 14.44
C HIS A 72 16.27 26.58 14.76
N PHE A 73 15.68 25.97 13.73
CA PHE A 73 14.47 25.14 13.87
C PHE A 73 14.64 23.92 14.80
N LEU A 74 15.86 23.40 15.00
CA LEU A 74 16.12 22.35 16.00
C LEU A 74 15.89 22.80 17.45
N SER A 75 15.79 24.12 17.70
CA SER A 75 15.39 24.65 19.01
C SER A 75 13.88 24.63 19.23
N VAL A 76 13.08 24.39 18.18
CA VAL A 76 11.61 24.32 18.25
C VAL A 76 11.21 22.93 18.73
N THR A 77 10.88 22.82 20.01
CA THR A 77 10.43 21.60 20.67
C THR A 77 9.18 21.88 21.49
N SER A 78 8.50 20.85 21.97
CA SER A 78 7.37 21.00 22.91
C SER A 78 7.77 21.64 24.25
N SER A 79 9.07 21.75 24.54
CA SER A 79 9.60 22.47 25.71
C SER A 79 9.82 23.96 25.45
N SER A 80 10.13 24.35 24.21
CA SER A 80 10.39 25.75 23.85
C SER A 80 9.12 26.47 23.38
N VAL A 81 8.23 25.76 22.69
CA VAL A 81 6.93 26.25 22.24
C VAL A 81 5.87 25.22 22.63
N SER A 82 4.91 25.62 23.46
CA SER A 82 3.86 24.72 23.93
C SER A 82 2.49 25.39 23.88
N ILE A 83 1.48 24.65 23.47
CA ILE A 83 0.08 25.07 23.54
C ILE A 83 -0.63 24.09 24.47
N ARG A 84 -1.21 24.60 25.56
CA ARG A 84 -1.84 23.77 26.59
C ARG A 84 -3.23 24.27 26.93
N ALA A 85 -4.17 23.38 27.15
CA ALA A 85 -5.49 23.74 27.67
C ALA A 85 -5.34 24.27 29.10
N ALA A 86 -5.92 25.43 29.39
CA ALA A 86 -5.76 26.14 30.65
C ALA A 86 -6.38 25.36 31.83
N GLN A 87 -7.43 24.58 31.58
CA GLN A 87 -8.18 23.88 32.63
C GLN A 87 -7.45 22.65 33.18
N ASN A 88 -6.73 21.91 32.32
CA ASN A 88 -6.14 20.61 32.68
C ASN A 88 -4.65 20.47 32.30
N GLY A 89 -4.06 21.48 31.66
CA GLY A 89 -2.66 21.48 31.24
C GLY A 89 -2.32 20.53 30.09
N VAL A 90 -3.32 19.87 29.48
CA VAL A 90 -3.11 18.92 28.38
C VAL A 90 -2.59 19.68 27.14
N HIS A 91 -1.52 19.16 26.54
CA HIS A 91 -0.96 19.74 25.33
C HIS A 91 -1.88 19.55 24.13
N ALA A 92 -2.07 20.60 23.35
CA ALA A 92 -2.69 20.48 22.03
C ALA A 92 -1.77 19.67 21.12
N MET A 93 -2.34 18.66 20.45
CA MET A 93 -1.61 17.89 19.44
C MET A 93 -1.42 18.69 18.15
N GLY A 94 -0.26 18.58 17.53
CA GLY A 94 0.01 19.25 16.28
C GLY A 94 1.46 19.07 15.86
N THR A 95 1.82 19.71 14.78
CA THR A 95 3.17 19.69 14.25
C THR A 95 3.71 21.11 14.17
N PHE A 96 4.97 21.28 14.54
CA PHE A 96 5.69 22.50 14.25
C PHE A 96 6.39 22.33 12.91
N VAL A 97 6.15 23.26 12.00
CA VAL A 97 6.84 23.36 10.71
C VAL A 97 7.38 24.77 10.53
N ARG A 98 8.28 24.97 9.58
CA ARG A 98 8.64 26.33 9.16
C ARG A 98 7.44 26.95 8.44
N GLY A 99 7.24 28.25 8.62
CA GLY A 99 6.21 28.99 7.91
C GLY A 99 6.49 29.02 6.40
N LEU A 100 5.50 29.48 5.65
CA LEU A 100 5.64 29.75 4.22
C LEU A 100 5.49 31.26 4.00
N ASP A 101 6.37 31.83 3.19
CA ASP A 101 6.26 33.21 2.74
C ASP A 101 4.95 33.34 1.93
N PRO A 102 4.05 34.28 2.28
CA PRO A 102 2.73 34.37 1.67
C PRO A 102 2.76 34.84 0.20
N ALA A 103 3.83 35.51 -0.24
CA ALA A 103 3.96 36.01 -1.61
C ALA A 103 4.56 34.96 -2.55
N THR A 104 5.50 34.16 -2.07
CA THR A 104 6.25 33.20 -2.89
C THR A 104 5.89 31.74 -2.64
N GLY A 105 5.28 31.43 -1.49
CA GLY A 105 5.02 30.07 -1.03
C GLY A 105 6.29 29.29 -0.65
N ALA A 106 7.46 29.94 -0.66
CA ALA A 106 8.73 29.36 -0.23
C ALA A 106 8.80 29.27 1.31
N THR A 107 9.68 28.42 1.82
CA THR A 107 9.90 28.29 3.27
C THR A 107 10.40 29.60 3.88
N ASP A 108 9.64 30.15 4.83
CA ASP A 108 10.07 31.31 5.61
C ASP A 108 10.94 30.85 6.79
N LEU A 109 12.18 31.33 6.82
CA LEU A 109 13.13 31.02 7.89
C LEU A 109 12.83 31.78 9.19
N HIS A 110 11.95 32.78 9.17
CA HIS A 110 11.59 33.64 10.31
C HIS A 110 10.31 33.21 11.02
N THR A 111 9.54 32.28 10.44
CA THR A 111 8.26 31.86 11.00
C THR A 111 8.30 30.40 11.46
N VAL A 112 7.89 30.16 12.71
CA VAL A 112 7.47 28.85 13.20
C VAL A 112 5.95 28.78 13.06
N ARG A 113 5.45 27.79 12.33
CA ARG A 113 4.03 27.50 12.23
C ARG A 113 3.69 26.30 13.09
N PHE A 114 2.76 26.46 14.03
CA PHE A 114 2.07 25.33 14.63
C PHE A 114 0.84 25.00 13.80
N GLN A 115 0.80 23.78 13.24
CA GLN A 115 -0.36 23.24 12.56
C GLN A 115 -1.10 22.30 13.54
N PRO A 116 -2.28 22.69 14.06
CA PRO A 116 -3.08 21.79 14.88
C PRO A 116 -3.39 20.50 14.13
N ALA A 117 -3.35 19.36 14.83
CA ALA A 117 -3.85 18.11 14.29
C ALA A 117 -5.35 18.23 14.01
N CYS A 118 -5.80 17.81 12.84
CA CYS A 118 -7.20 17.94 12.47
C CYS A 118 -8.04 16.72 12.85
N PRO A 119 -9.33 16.92 13.14
CA PRO A 119 -10.23 15.82 13.43
C PRO A 119 -10.38 14.87 12.26
N VAL A 120 -10.02 13.63 12.50
CA VAL A 120 -10.36 12.49 11.63
C VAL A 120 -11.85 12.12 11.81
N ASP A 121 -12.39 12.39 13.00
CA ASP A 121 -13.77 12.18 13.43
C ASP A 121 -14.19 13.34 14.36
N PRO A 122 -15.41 13.91 14.27
CA PRO A 122 -15.94 14.85 15.27
C PRO A 122 -15.88 14.37 16.73
N ALA A 123 -15.81 13.07 17.01
CA ALA A 123 -15.70 12.50 18.36
C ALA A 123 -14.26 12.14 18.80
N GLY A 124 -13.30 12.02 17.87
CA GLY A 124 -11.90 11.72 18.19
C GLY A 124 -11.14 13.01 18.52
N ALA A 125 -10.43 13.07 19.65
CA ALA A 125 -9.76 14.29 20.12
C ALA A 125 -8.50 14.66 19.28
N PRO A 126 -8.49 15.79 18.54
CA PRO A 126 -7.38 16.15 17.68
C PRO A 126 -6.97 17.62 17.84
N GLY A 127 -5.76 17.86 18.32
CA GLY A 127 -5.19 19.20 18.41
C GLY A 127 -5.94 20.13 19.36
N LEU A 128 -6.67 21.10 18.80
CA LEU A 128 -7.47 22.07 19.55
C LEU A 128 -8.90 21.54 19.71
N LEU A 129 -9.42 21.56 20.94
CA LEU A 129 -10.78 21.11 21.28
C LEU A 129 -11.75 22.29 21.23
N PRO A 130 -13.03 22.09 20.86
CA PRO A 130 -14.05 23.14 20.95
C PRO A 130 -14.22 23.68 22.38
N ALA A 131 -14.67 24.93 22.51
CA ALA A 131 -15.03 25.57 23.78
C ALA A 131 -13.98 25.44 24.90
N THR A 132 -12.69 25.51 24.54
CA THR A 132 -11.56 25.27 25.45
C THR A 132 -10.64 26.48 25.45
N ASP A 133 -10.21 26.88 26.64
CA ASP A 133 -9.20 27.94 26.80
C ASP A 133 -7.82 27.34 26.69
N TYR A 134 -6.94 27.97 25.93
CA TYR A 134 -5.57 27.55 25.69
C TYR A 134 -4.59 28.66 26.05
N VAL A 135 -3.38 28.26 26.43
CA VAL A 135 -2.23 29.16 26.59
C VAL A 135 -1.13 28.69 25.64
N LEU A 136 -0.72 29.59 24.73
CA LEU A 136 0.51 29.46 23.97
C LEU A 136 1.66 30.01 24.81
N THR A 137 2.67 29.20 25.09
CA THR A 137 3.89 29.60 25.79
C THR A 137 5.09 29.46 24.86
N ILE A 138 5.85 30.54 24.69
CA ILE A 138 7.10 30.59 23.94
C ILE A 138 8.20 30.94 24.93
N ARG A 139 9.06 29.98 25.24
CA ARG A 139 10.04 30.09 26.34
C ARG A 139 11.23 30.96 25.95
N GLY A 140 11.53 31.92 26.81
CA GLY A 140 12.77 32.67 26.83
C GLY A 140 13.75 32.17 27.89
N THR A 141 14.88 32.86 28.02
CA THR A 141 15.96 32.55 28.97
C THR A 141 15.60 32.81 30.44
N ASP A 142 14.49 33.50 30.69
CA ASP A 142 13.93 33.76 32.03
C ASP A 142 13.30 32.52 32.69
N THR A 143 13.26 31.38 31.99
CA THR A 143 12.79 30.09 32.51
C THR A 143 13.90 29.05 32.49
N SER A 144 13.77 27.98 33.29
CA SER A 144 14.73 26.85 33.31
C SER A 144 14.59 25.89 32.11
N SER A 145 13.69 26.18 31.18
CA SER A 145 13.43 25.35 29.98
C SER A 145 14.33 25.75 28.81
N TYR A 146 14.34 24.95 27.74
CA TYR A 146 15.11 25.27 26.53
C TYR A 146 14.49 26.47 25.80
N PRO A 147 15.19 27.63 25.72
CA PRO A 147 14.65 28.81 25.05
C PRO A 147 14.67 28.65 23.53
N LEU A 148 13.77 29.37 22.85
CA LEU A 148 13.79 29.48 21.40
C LEU A 148 15.07 30.21 20.94
N ARG A 149 15.71 29.72 19.87
CA ARG A 149 17.02 30.18 19.38
C ARG A 149 16.99 30.54 17.89
N ALA A 150 17.71 31.59 17.50
CA ALA A 150 17.94 31.98 16.12
C ALA A 150 19.20 31.30 15.54
N GLN A 151 19.35 31.27 14.21
CA GLN A 151 20.49 30.64 13.53
C GLN A 151 21.83 31.27 13.88
N ASP A 152 21.84 32.56 14.22
CA ASP A 152 23.03 33.28 14.70
C ASP A 152 23.39 32.99 16.17
N GLY A 153 22.59 32.16 16.84
CA GLY A 153 22.81 31.74 18.23
C GLY A 153 22.14 32.63 19.28
N THR A 154 21.52 33.75 18.89
CA THR A 154 20.74 34.63 19.77
C THR A 154 19.60 33.83 20.42
N LEU A 155 19.29 34.11 21.67
CA LEU A 155 18.22 33.47 22.44
C LEU A 155 17.06 34.46 22.65
N LEU A 156 15.84 33.95 22.73
CA LEU A 156 14.70 34.75 23.19
C LEU A 156 14.89 35.07 24.68
N GLU A 157 14.89 36.35 25.06
CA GLU A 157 15.22 36.76 26.44
C GLU A 157 14.08 36.46 27.42
N SER A 158 12.86 36.84 27.06
CA SER A 158 11.68 36.75 27.92
C SER A 158 10.65 35.74 27.39
N THR A 159 10.04 34.99 28.30
CA THR A 159 8.96 34.08 27.98
C THR A 159 7.70 34.87 27.62
N THR A 160 7.06 34.48 26.54
CA THR A 160 5.78 35.05 26.09
C THR A 160 4.68 34.04 26.32
N GLU A 161 3.61 34.47 26.99
CA GLU A 161 2.39 33.68 27.18
C GLU A 161 1.22 34.44 26.56
N ILE A 162 0.41 33.75 25.76
CA ILE A 162 -0.77 34.31 25.10
C ILE A 162 -1.94 33.36 25.33
N ALA A 163 -2.98 33.85 26.01
CA ALA A 163 -4.20 33.09 26.20
C ALA A 163 -5.16 33.31 25.03
N PHE A 164 -5.85 32.26 24.62
CA PHE A 164 -6.89 32.29 23.59
C PHE A 164 -7.94 31.23 23.86
N THR A 165 -9.11 31.35 23.24
CA THR A 165 -10.22 30.41 23.42
C THR A 165 -10.63 29.84 22.06
N THR A 166 -11.05 28.59 22.01
CA THR A 166 -11.61 28.00 20.78
C THR A 166 -13.12 28.21 20.69
N PRO A 167 -13.70 28.31 19.49
CA PRO A 167 -15.14 28.48 19.32
C PRO A 167 -15.93 27.30 19.93
N SER A 168 -17.13 27.59 20.40
CA SER A 168 -18.10 26.58 20.87
C SER A 168 -19.18 26.33 19.81
N GLY A 169 -19.82 25.17 19.87
CA GLY A 169 -20.91 24.79 18.95
C GLY A 169 -20.62 23.50 18.18
N THR A 170 -21.52 23.18 17.23
CA THR A 170 -21.43 22.00 16.35
C THR A 170 -21.38 22.36 14.87
N ASP A 171 -21.51 23.64 14.53
CA ASP A 171 -21.45 24.13 13.15
C ASP A 171 -19.99 24.14 12.65
N PRO A 172 -19.64 23.34 11.63
CA PRO A 172 -18.28 23.27 11.11
C PRO A 172 -17.77 24.62 10.59
N ALA A 173 -18.63 25.48 10.02
CA ALA A 173 -18.22 26.79 9.50
C ALA A 173 -17.78 27.76 10.62
N THR A 174 -18.30 27.57 11.83
CA THR A 174 -17.89 28.32 13.01
C THR A 174 -16.61 27.72 13.63
N LEU A 175 -16.53 26.39 13.70
CA LEU A 175 -15.44 25.68 14.38
C LEU A 175 -14.12 25.72 13.59
N PHE A 176 -14.18 25.65 12.26
CA PHE A 176 -13.01 25.50 11.42
C PHE A 176 -12.76 26.75 10.56
N HIS A 177 -11.48 27.06 10.40
CA HIS A 177 -10.96 28.06 9.50
C HIS A 177 -11.02 27.54 8.07
N ASP A 178 -11.74 28.28 7.23
CA ASP A 178 -11.72 28.12 5.79
C ASP A 178 -10.52 28.86 5.21
N SER A 179 -9.52 28.12 4.73
CA SER A 179 -8.36 28.70 4.06
C SER A 179 -8.67 29.18 2.64
N ARG A 180 -9.74 28.68 2.01
CA ARG A 180 -10.10 28.95 0.61
C ARG A 180 -11.61 28.82 0.42
N LEU A 181 -12.24 29.94 0.10
CA LEU A 181 -13.67 29.96 -0.23
C LEU A 181 -13.97 29.05 -1.44
N GLY A 182 -14.98 28.21 -1.29
CA GLY A 182 -15.48 27.28 -2.30
C GLY A 182 -15.27 25.82 -1.88
N PRO A 183 -15.82 24.86 -2.65
CA PRO A 183 -15.59 23.44 -2.40
C PRO A 183 -14.14 23.03 -2.70
N PRO A 184 -13.64 21.93 -2.12
CA PRO A 184 -12.24 21.54 -2.19
C PRO A 184 -11.82 21.18 -3.62
N ARG A 185 -10.66 21.64 -4.07
CA ARG A 185 -10.17 21.39 -5.44
C ARG A 185 -8.93 20.50 -5.43
N VAL A 186 -8.84 19.63 -6.43
CA VAL A 186 -7.66 18.79 -6.64
C VAL A 186 -6.49 19.63 -7.15
N VAL A 187 -5.34 19.47 -6.49
CA VAL A 187 -4.10 20.18 -6.79
C VAL A 187 -3.27 19.38 -7.78
N PHE A 188 -2.91 19.99 -8.92
CA PHE A 188 -1.95 19.46 -9.87
C PHE A 188 -0.92 20.55 -10.20
N ARG A 189 0.33 20.15 -10.50
CA ARG A 189 1.40 21.08 -10.90
C ARG A 189 0.99 21.89 -12.13
N GLY A 190 1.40 23.15 -12.19
CA GLY A 190 1.11 24.02 -13.34
C GLY A 190 -0.32 24.56 -13.41
N ARG A 191 -1.23 24.12 -12.53
CA ARG A 191 -2.52 24.78 -12.35
C ARG A 191 -2.33 26.22 -11.84
N PRO A 192 -3.28 27.14 -12.12
CA PRO A 192 -3.20 28.50 -11.58
C PRO A 192 -2.99 28.51 -10.06
N GLY A 193 -1.89 29.13 -9.62
CA GLY A 193 -1.50 29.21 -8.22
C GLY A 193 -0.70 28.00 -7.69
N VAL A 194 -0.32 27.05 -8.54
CA VAL A 194 0.47 25.86 -8.17
C VAL A 194 1.76 25.83 -9.01
N HIS A 195 2.91 25.85 -8.33
CA HIS A 195 4.22 25.81 -9.00
C HIS A 195 4.43 24.48 -9.74
N LEU A 196 5.23 24.48 -10.82
CA LEU A 196 5.53 23.24 -11.56
C LEU A 196 6.32 22.23 -10.73
N GLU A 197 7.12 22.71 -9.78
CA GLU A 197 7.94 21.88 -8.88
C GLU A 197 7.26 21.62 -7.53
N ASP A 198 5.95 21.88 -7.42
CA ASP A 198 5.23 21.72 -6.15
C ASP A 198 5.24 20.23 -5.68
N PRO A 199 5.89 19.92 -4.54
CA PRO A 199 5.91 18.56 -4.01
C PRO A 199 4.55 18.13 -3.42
N GLU A 200 3.67 19.07 -3.08
CA GLU A 200 2.36 18.84 -2.45
C GLU A 200 1.24 18.79 -3.49
N SER A 201 1.51 18.17 -4.64
CA SER A 201 0.55 18.00 -5.74
C SER A 201 0.09 16.56 -5.87
N THR A 202 -1.05 16.36 -6.53
CA THR A 202 -1.60 15.03 -6.79
C THR A 202 -0.63 14.24 -7.64
N LEU A 203 -0.35 13.01 -7.20
CA LEU A 203 0.60 12.10 -7.83
C LEU A 203 0.06 10.67 -7.83
N ILE A 204 0.71 9.80 -8.59
CA ILE A 204 0.43 8.37 -8.59
C ILE A 204 1.62 7.65 -7.95
N GLU A 205 1.35 6.77 -7.00
CA GLU A 205 2.33 5.86 -6.41
C GLU A 205 2.28 4.51 -7.13
N LEU A 206 3.45 3.97 -7.47
CA LEU A 206 3.64 2.64 -8.05
C LEU A 206 4.40 1.76 -7.07
N GLY A 207 3.82 0.63 -6.71
CA GLY A 207 4.37 -0.31 -5.73
C GLY A 207 3.87 -0.04 -4.31
N ARG A 208 3.90 -1.07 -3.45
CA ARG A 208 3.39 -1.01 -2.07
C ARG A 208 4.39 -0.55 -1.02
N PHE A 209 5.63 -1.06 -1.06
CA PHE A 209 6.59 -0.92 0.05
C PHE A 209 7.54 0.27 -0.11
N GLU A 210 8.03 0.51 -1.33
CA GLU A 210 8.86 1.65 -1.69
C GLU A 210 8.26 2.28 -2.94
N PRO A 211 7.15 3.02 -2.79
CA PRO A 211 6.40 3.48 -3.95
C PRO A 211 7.23 4.47 -4.78
N ALA A 212 7.37 4.18 -6.07
CA ALA A 212 7.84 5.18 -7.02
C ALA A 212 6.73 6.21 -7.26
N SER A 213 7.08 7.50 -7.29
CA SER A 213 6.11 8.59 -7.50
C SER A 213 6.11 9.04 -8.95
N VAL A 214 4.98 8.87 -9.63
CA VAL A 214 4.69 9.42 -10.95
C VAL A 214 4.00 10.77 -10.78
N LEU A 215 4.69 11.81 -11.18
CA LEU A 215 4.25 13.19 -11.01
C LEU A 215 3.36 13.59 -12.18
N LEU A 216 2.31 14.35 -11.88
CA LEU A 216 1.34 14.82 -12.87
C LEU A 216 1.40 16.35 -12.94
N ARG A 217 1.32 16.89 -14.15
CA ARG A 217 1.30 18.34 -14.38
C ARG A 217 0.28 18.73 -15.43
N GLN A 218 -0.21 19.96 -15.35
CA GLN A 218 -1.03 20.59 -16.36
C GLN A 218 -0.12 21.27 -17.39
N ASN A 219 -0.33 20.99 -18.67
CA ASN A 219 0.39 21.66 -19.75
C ASN A 219 -0.23 23.01 -20.12
N GLN A 220 0.39 23.71 -21.06
CA GLN A 220 -0.02 25.04 -21.53
C GLN A 220 -1.45 25.10 -22.12
N PHE A 221 -2.06 23.96 -22.44
CA PHE A 221 -3.43 23.86 -22.96
C PHE A 221 -4.45 23.51 -21.88
N GLY A 222 -4.02 23.38 -20.62
CA GLY A 222 -4.91 23.02 -19.52
C GLY A 222 -5.16 21.52 -19.40
N LEU A 223 -4.48 20.67 -20.18
CA LEU A 223 -4.61 19.21 -20.09
C LEU A 223 -3.59 18.65 -19.10
N LEU A 224 -3.97 17.62 -18.35
CA LEU A 224 -3.02 16.88 -17.52
C LEU A 224 -2.12 16.01 -18.43
N GLU A 225 -0.85 15.89 -18.03
CA GLU A 225 0.16 15.02 -18.63
C GLU A 225 1.06 14.44 -17.53
N VAL A 226 1.75 13.34 -17.85
CA VAL A 226 2.82 12.82 -16.99
C VAL A 226 3.99 13.80 -17.04
N ASP A 227 4.56 14.11 -15.88
CA ASP A 227 5.78 14.92 -15.84
C ASP A 227 6.91 14.17 -16.60
N PRO A 228 7.69 14.83 -17.48
CA PRO A 228 8.79 14.20 -18.19
C PRO A 228 9.80 13.48 -17.29
N ALA A 229 9.98 13.93 -16.05
CA ALA A 229 10.86 13.26 -15.08
C ALA A 229 10.31 11.90 -14.60
N SER A 230 9.05 11.58 -14.88
CA SER A 230 8.36 10.35 -14.48
C SER A 230 7.96 9.45 -15.67
N GLU A 231 8.20 9.85 -16.92
CA GLU A 231 7.79 9.06 -18.11
C GLU A 231 8.41 7.66 -18.13
N ASP A 232 9.67 7.52 -17.71
CA ASP A 232 10.38 6.23 -17.66
C ASP A 232 9.80 5.25 -16.62
N LEU A 233 8.98 5.74 -15.67
CA LEU A 233 8.31 4.89 -14.68
C LEU A 233 7.05 4.23 -15.23
N VAL A 234 6.45 4.80 -16.28
CA VAL A 234 5.20 4.36 -16.90
C VAL A 234 5.30 4.31 -18.43
N PRO A 235 6.33 3.66 -19.00
CA PRO A 235 6.59 3.69 -20.45
C PRO A 235 5.46 3.07 -21.28
N PHE A 236 4.61 2.26 -20.65
CA PHE A 236 3.47 1.57 -21.28
C PHE A 236 2.13 1.90 -20.62
N GLY A 237 2.08 2.91 -19.74
CA GLY A 237 0.92 3.21 -18.91
C GLY A 237 1.06 2.72 -17.46
N LEU A 238 -0.07 2.70 -16.74
CA LEU A 238 -0.13 2.22 -15.36
C LEU A 238 -0.14 0.69 -15.32
N PRO A 239 0.61 0.05 -14.41
CA PRO A 239 0.45 -1.37 -14.14
C PRO A 239 -1.01 -1.73 -13.83
N LEU A 240 -1.40 -2.98 -14.07
CA LEU A 240 -2.80 -3.40 -13.87
C LEU A 240 -3.20 -3.60 -12.40
N ASN A 241 -2.42 -3.15 -11.41
CA ASN A 241 -2.76 -3.32 -9.98
C ASN A 241 -2.98 -4.80 -9.57
N HIS A 242 -2.06 -5.68 -9.99
CA HIS A 242 -2.08 -7.10 -9.61
C HIS A 242 -1.98 -7.28 -8.09
N HIS A 243 -2.83 -8.11 -7.49
CA HIS A 243 -2.78 -8.44 -6.07
C HIS A 243 -1.51 -9.20 -5.71
N VAL A 244 -1.12 -10.16 -6.56
CA VAL A 244 0.03 -11.04 -6.30
C VAL A 244 1.38 -10.33 -6.48
N ALA A 245 1.40 -9.17 -7.14
CA ALA A 245 2.62 -8.41 -7.41
C ALA A 245 2.57 -7.03 -6.73
N PRO A 246 3.06 -6.90 -5.48
CA PRO A 246 3.06 -5.64 -4.75
C PRO A 246 3.76 -4.48 -5.46
N SER A 247 4.73 -4.77 -6.35
CA SER A 247 5.41 -3.76 -7.19
C SER A 247 4.53 -3.22 -8.33
N HIS A 248 3.45 -3.92 -8.69
CA HIS A 248 2.49 -3.49 -9.72
C HIS A 248 1.28 -2.76 -9.12
N GLN A 249 1.21 -2.62 -7.79
CA GLN A 249 0.09 -1.92 -7.16
C GLN A 249 0.12 -0.44 -7.49
N VAL A 250 -1.06 0.15 -7.68
CA VAL A 250 -1.24 1.55 -8.05
C VAL A 250 -2.01 2.25 -6.94
N ALA A 251 -1.62 3.46 -6.59
CA ALA A 251 -2.40 4.33 -5.73
C ALA A 251 -2.35 5.76 -6.25
N ILE A 252 -3.43 6.52 -6.07
CA ILE A 252 -3.47 7.95 -6.42
C ILE A 252 -3.52 8.73 -5.12
N VAL A 253 -2.46 9.50 -4.87
CA VAL A 253 -2.41 10.42 -3.74
C VAL A 253 -3.05 11.73 -4.19
N VAL A 254 -4.33 11.89 -3.85
CA VAL A 254 -5.11 13.07 -4.19
C VAL A 254 -4.82 14.16 -3.16
N ARG A 255 -4.26 15.27 -3.62
CA ARG A 255 -4.00 16.47 -2.80
C ARG A 255 -5.10 17.48 -3.05
N PHE A 256 -5.70 17.98 -1.99
CA PHE A 256 -6.67 19.06 -2.04
C PHE A 256 -6.04 20.37 -1.58
N ASP A 257 -6.54 21.47 -2.11
CA ASP A 257 -6.05 22.80 -1.83
C ASP A 257 -6.58 23.42 -0.53
N GLN A 258 -7.42 22.67 0.19
CA GLN A 258 -7.94 22.99 1.51
C GLN A 258 -8.20 21.71 2.32
N PRO A 259 -8.36 21.81 3.65
CA PRO A 259 -8.76 20.68 4.49
C PRO A 259 -10.11 20.09 4.09
N VAL A 260 -10.21 18.76 4.00
CA VAL A 260 -11.47 18.06 3.72
C VAL A 260 -11.99 17.29 4.92
N SER A 261 -13.30 17.05 4.96
CA SER A 261 -13.86 16.15 5.96
C SER A 261 -13.39 14.72 5.70
N LEU A 262 -12.70 14.10 6.66
CA LEU A 262 -12.25 12.71 6.56
C LEU A 262 -13.30 11.70 7.04
N ALA A 263 -14.52 12.15 7.32
CA ALA A 263 -15.62 11.25 7.64
C ALA A 263 -15.81 10.25 6.51
N ARG A 264 -15.96 8.96 6.84
CA ARG A 264 -16.09 7.86 5.87
C ARG A 264 -17.08 8.16 4.73
N ARG A 265 -18.27 8.67 5.06
CA ARG A 265 -19.31 9.07 4.08
C ARG A 265 -18.87 10.12 3.07
N ASN A 266 -17.88 10.95 3.43
CA ASN A 266 -17.30 11.96 2.53
C ASN A 266 -16.22 11.34 1.67
N LEU A 267 -15.37 10.48 2.25
CA LEU A 267 -14.32 9.75 1.52
C LEU A 267 -14.90 8.78 0.49
N GLU A 268 -16.05 8.16 0.75
CA GLU A 268 -16.80 7.30 -0.20
C GLU A 268 -17.31 8.06 -1.45
N ARG A 269 -17.22 9.40 -1.45
CA ARG A 269 -17.52 10.24 -2.62
C ARG A 269 -16.31 10.42 -3.55
N ILE A 270 -15.14 9.94 -3.15
CA ILE A 270 -13.94 9.91 -3.99
C ILE A 270 -13.85 8.52 -4.61
N GLY A 271 -13.64 8.46 -5.92
CA GLY A 271 -13.51 7.17 -6.61
C GLY A 271 -12.77 7.29 -7.93
N LEU A 272 -12.62 6.14 -8.59
CA LEU A 272 -12.06 6.05 -9.93
C LEU A 272 -13.10 5.52 -10.90
N GLU A 273 -12.99 5.95 -12.14
CA GLU A 273 -13.78 5.42 -13.24
C GLU A 273 -12.91 5.14 -14.45
N TYR A 274 -13.32 4.18 -15.27
CA TYR A 274 -12.73 3.90 -16.57
C TYR A 274 -13.72 4.13 -17.70
N HIS A 275 -13.20 4.39 -18.90
CA HIS A 275 -14.01 4.61 -20.08
C HIS A 275 -14.03 3.39 -21.01
N ASP A 276 -15.23 2.88 -21.28
CA ASP A 276 -15.52 1.78 -22.20
C ASP A 276 -16.78 2.08 -23.02
N GLY A 277 -16.76 3.21 -23.73
CA GLY A 277 -17.95 3.78 -24.39
C GLY A 277 -18.89 4.53 -23.45
N SER A 278 -18.87 4.18 -22.16
CA SER A 278 -19.38 4.97 -21.05
C SER A 278 -18.39 4.95 -19.89
N TRP A 279 -18.50 5.92 -18.98
CA TRP A 279 -17.76 5.89 -17.72
C TRP A 279 -18.37 4.87 -16.77
N LYS A 280 -17.53 4.01 -16.20
CA LYS A 280 -17.91 2.94 -15.28
C LYS A 280 -17.06 3.03 -14.01
N PRO A 281 -17.63 2.82 -12.82
CA PRO A 281 -16.90 2.87 -11.57
C PRO A 281 -15.87 1.74 -11.47
N ILE A 282 -14.76 2.04 -10.81
CA ILE A 282 -13.79 1.08 -10.30
C ILE A 282 -13.98 1.07 -8.78
N THR A 283 -14.08 -0.11 -8.19
CA THR A 283 -14.10 -0.24 -6.73
C THR A 283 -12.78 0.26 -6.17
N THR A 284 -12.83 1.20 -5.22
CA THR A 284 -11.64 1.82 -4.63
C THR A 284 -11.69 1.84 -3.11
N GLN A 285 -10.53 1.67 -2.48
CA GLN A 285 -10.31 1.97 -1.07
C GLN A 285 -9.72 3.38 -0.95
N VAL A 286 -10.31 4.22 -0.09
CA VAL A 286 -9.85 5.58 0.17
C VAL A 286 -9.32 5.66 1.59
N GLU A 287 -8.03 5.94 1.74
CA GLU A 287 -7.34 6.11 3.01
C GLU A 287 -7.00 7.59 3.22
N ALA A 288 -7.28 8.12 4.40
CA ALA A 288 -6.82 9.47 4.74
C ALA A 288 -5.31 9.46 5.02
N ILE A 289 -4.55 10.34 4.37
CA ILE A 289 -3.11 10.52 4.65
C ILE A 289 -2.93 11.71 5.61
N ALA A 290 -3.51 12.86 5.26
CA ALA A 290 -3.42 14.07 6.07
C ALA A 290 -4.73 14.86 6.01
N ALA A 291 -5.33 15.11 7.17
CA ALA A 291 -6.55 15.89 7.31
C ALA A 291 -6.33 17.39 7.05
N CYS A 292 -5.23 17.91 7.59
CA CYS A 292 -4.80 19.30 7.46
C CYS A 292 -3.28 19.37 7.41
N GLY A 293 -2.77 19.93 6.33
CA GLY A 293 -1.41 20.37 6.17
C GLY A 293 -1.41 21.83 5.70
N ALA A 294 -0.21 22.41 5.59
CA ALA A 294 -0.05 23.81 5.24
C ALA A 294 -0.71 24.22 3.90
N ARG A 295 -0.98 23.25 3.01
CA ARG A 295 -1.59 23.47 1.68
C ARG A 295 -2.96 22.82 1.50
N GLY A 296 -3.49 22.13 2.52
CA GLY A 296 -4.79 21.46 2.45
C GLY A 296 -4.76 20.03 2.99
N SER A 297 -5.48 19.11 2.35
CA SER A 297 -5.61 17.72 2.80
C SER A 297 -5.12 16.73 1.74
N SER A 298 -4.91 15.48 2.13
CA SER A 298 -4.50 14.43 1.21
C SER A 298 -5.14 13.10 1.57
N VAL A 299 -5.54 12.37 0.53
CA VAL A 299 -6.08 11.02 0.62
C VAL A 299 -5.41 10.12 -0.40
N LYS A 300 -5.35 8.82 -0.11
CA LYS A 300 -4.83 7.79 -1.00
C LYS A 300 -6.00 6.99 -1.54
N VAL A 301 -6.20 7.02 -2.85
CA VAL A 301 -7.23 6.25 -3.56
C VAL A 301 -6.55 5.04 -4.19
N ARG A 302 -6.88 3.84 -3.72
CA ARG A 302 -6.36 2.57 -4.26
C ARG A 302 -7.48 1.84 -5.01
N PRO A 303 -7.34 1.50 -6.30
CA PRO A 303 -8.22 0.52 -6.91
C PRO A 303 -8.12 -0.80 -6.15
N VAL A 304 -9.26 -1.47 -5.98
CA VAL A 304 -9.33 -2.81 -5.42
C VAL A 304 -9.56 -3.76 -6.60
N GLY A 305 -8.67 -4.72 -6.80
CA GLY A 305 -8.67 -5.51 -8.03
C GLY A 305 -7.81 -4.94 -9.15
N THR A 306 -7.69 -5.72 -10.22
CA THR A 306 -6.96 -5.31 -11.41
C THR A 306 -7.63 -4.13 -12.13
N LEU A 307 -6.83 -3.23 -12.70
CA LEU A 307 -7.27 -2.15 -13.58
C LEU A 307 -7.61 -2.68 -14.99
N PRO A 308 -8.49 -2.00 -15.74
CA PRO A 308 -8.79 -2.39 -17.11
C PRO A 308 -7.66 -2.01 -18.09
N PRO A 309 -7.19 -2.95 -18.94
CA PRO A 309 -6.08 -2.70 -19.85
C PRO A 309 -6.47 -1.73 -20.97
N GLY A 310 -5.56 -0.80 -21.29
CA GLY A 310 -5.71 0.15 -22.39
C GLY A 310 -6.83 1.18 -22.22
N ARG A 311 -7.42 1.32 -21.03
CA ARG A 311 -8.56 2.24 -20.81
C ARG A 311 -8.17 3.53 -20.13
N PHE A 312 -8.82 4.61 -20.55
CA PHE A 312 -8.70 5.91 -19.89
C PHE A 312 -9.30 5.83 -18.50
N LEU A 313 -8.58 6.42 -17.54
CA LEU A 313 -9.01 6.53 -16.16
C LEU A 313 -9.33 7.99 -15.82
N ARG A 314 -10.26 8.20 -14.91
CA ARG A 314 -10.49 9.50 -14.29
C ARG A 314 -10.72 9.36 -12.80
N LEU A 315 -10.23 10.36 -12.06
CA LEU A 315 -10.62 10.58 -10.68
C LEU A 315 -11.97 11.29 -10.66
N VAL A 316 -12.85 10.85 -9.75
CA VAL A 316 -14.19 11.40 -9.58
C VAL A 316 -14.38 11.86 -8.15
N LEU A 317 -14.82 13.09 -7.98
CA LEU A 317 -15.39 13.61 -6.74
C LEU A 317 -16.89 13.73 -6.95
N LYS A 318 -17.67 12.86 -6.33
CA LYS A 318 -19.14 12.89 -6.45
C LYS A 318 -19.71 14.15 -5.78
N ALA A 319 -20.86 14.61 -6.27
CA ALA A 319 -21.62 15.69 -5.67
C ALA A 319 -21.79 15.48 -4.16
N GLY A 320 -21.70 16.55 -3.37
CA GLY A 320 -21.72 16.51 -1.91
C GLY A 320 -20.36 16.20 -1.27
N PHE A 321 -19.29 15.95 -2.05
CA PHE A 321 -17.94 15.93 -1.49
C PHE A 321 -17.61 17.31 -0.93
N GLN A 322 -17.27 17.35 0.36
CA GLN A 322 -17.18 18.59 1.12
C GLN A 322 -15.84 18.78 1.83
N ASP A 323 -15.52 20.03 2.07
CA ASP A 323 -14.39 20.41 2.91
C ASP A 323 -14.69 20.25 4.42
N LEU A 324 -13.76 20.69 5.26
CA LEU A 324 -13.90 20.65 6.71
C LEU A 324 -14.92 21.67 7.27
N VAL A 325 -15.20 22.77 6.54
CA VAL A 325 -16.18 23.80 6.94
C VAL A 325 -17.60 23.52 6.40
N GLY A 326 -17.77 22.47 5.61
CA GLY A 326 -19.06 22.01 5.08
C GLY A 326 -19.42 22.55 3.71
N GLN A 327 -18.50 23.22 3.00
CA GLN A 327 -18.72 23.65 1.62
C GLN A 327 -18.51 22.45 0.69
N ALA A 328 -19.50 22.18 -0.15
CA ALA A 328 -19.59 20.95 -0.93
C ALA A 328 -19.74 21.22 -2.43
N HIS A 329 -19.26 20.27 -3.23
CA HIS A 329 -19.51 20.28 -4.67
C HIS A 329 -20.99 20.08 -4.98
N ALA A 330 -21.59 20.95 -5.81
CA ALA A 330 -22.99 20.84 -6.20
C ALA A 330 -23.25 19.76 -7.26
N SER A 331 -22.21 19.35 -7.98
CA SER A 331 -22.23 18.32 -9.03
C SER A 331 -20.95 17.48 -8.97
N ASP A 332 -20.92 16.36 -9.69
CA ASP A 332 -19.72 15.57 -9.82
C ASP A 332 -18.59 16.38 -10.51
N VAL A 333 -17.36 16.20 -10.02
CA VAL A 333 -16.13 16.76 -10.59
C VAL A 333 -15.25 15.63 -11.09
N PHE A 334 -14.68 15.81 -12.28
CA PHE A 334 -13.90 14.79 -12.97
C PHE A 334 -12.51 15.30 -13.31
N GLU A 335 -11.49 14.47 -13.06
CA GLU A 335 -10.11 14.76 -13.43
C GLU A 335 -9.57 13.61 -14.29
N TYR A 336 -9.34 13.89 -15.57
CA TYR A 336 -8.87 12.89 -16.53
C TYR A 336 -7.38 12.60 -16.29
N LEU A 337 -7.06 11.35 -15.99
CA LEU A 337 -5.68 10.95 -15.78
C LEU A 337 -5.01 10.72 -17.15
N PRO A 338 -3.78 11.22 -17.36
CA PRO A 338 -3.11 11.14 -18.66
C PRO A 338 -2.49 9.77 -18.94
N LEU A 339 -3.06 8.72 -18.34
CA LEU A 339 -2.53 7.37 -18.37
C LEU A 339 -3.67 6.38 -18.58
N THR A 340 -3.36 5.32 -19.32
CA THR A 340 -4.21 4.14 -19.45
C THR A 340 -3.63 2.98 -18.65
N GLY A 341 -4.44 1.98 -18.33
CA GLY A 341 -3.90 0.68 -17.92
C GLY A 341 -2.98 0.11 -19.00
N THR A 342 -1.91 -0.56 -18.59
CA THR A 342 -0.94 -1.15 -19.51
C THR A 342 -1.59 -2.29 -20.30
N THR A 343 -1.22 -2.47 -21.56
CA THR A 343 -1.67 -3.59 -22.40
C THR A 343 -0.75 -4.80 -22.21
N GLU A 344 -1.14 -5.97 -22.72
CA GLU A 344 -0.39 -7.24 -22.57
C GLU A 344 1.02 -7.26 -23.18
N GLU A 345 1.49 -6.17 -23.76
CA GLU A 345 2.85 -6.05 -24.32
C GLU A 345 3.94 -6.13 -23.24
N SER A 346 3.58 -6.04 -21.95
CA SER A 346 4.49 -6.16 -20.81
C SER A 346 3.91 -7.02 -19.69
N ALA A 347 4.77 -7.58 -18.84
CA ALA A 347 4.36 -8.35 -17.65
C ALA A 347 3.49 -7.54 -16.68
N ILE A 348 3.71 -6.22 -16.60
CA ILE A 348 2.88 -5.31 -15.79
C ILE A 348 1.47 -5.11 -16.38
N GLY A 349 1.28 -5.48 -17.65
CA GLY A 349 0.02 -5.45 -18.39
C GLY A 349 -0.58 -6.85 -18.61
N ALA A 350 0.00 -7.89 -18.00
CA ALA A 350 -0.47 -9.25 -18.15
C ALA A 350 -1.89 -9.37 -17.57
N ARG A 351 -2.82 -9.95 -18.34
CA ARG A 351 -4.20 -10.18 -17.91
C ARG A 351 -4.37 -11.41 -17.02
N VAL A 352 -3.39 -11.62 -16.15
CA VAL A 352 -3.34 -12.72 -15.19
C VAL A 352 -3.01 -12.11 -13.83
N ASP A 353 -3.58 -12.63 -12.77
CA ASP A 353 -3.32 -12.22 -11.39
C ASP A 353 -3.50 -13.43 -10.47
N ALA A 354 -3.32 -13.26 -9.16
CA ALA A 354 -3.85 -14.22 -8.19
C ALA A 354 -4.37 -13.48 -6.96
N ILE A 355 -5.53 -13.91 -6.48
CA ILE A 355 -5.94 -13.59 -5.12
C ILE A 355 -5.04 -14.41 -4.20
N ILE A 356 -4.26 -13.74 -3.36
CA ILE A 356 -3.39 -14.38 -2.37
C ILE A 356 -3.67 -13.79 -0.99
N GLU A 357 -3.94 -14.65 -0.03
CA GLU A 357 -4.17 -14.30 1.36
C GLU A 357 -3.17 -15.03 2.25
N HIS A 358 -2.41 -14.27 3.04
CA HIS A 358 -1.43 -14.76 3.99
C HIS A 358 -1.92 -14.64 5.45
N PHE A 359 -3.17 -14.27 5.68
CA PHE A 359 -3.79 -14.18 7.01
C PHE A 359 -2.96 -13.35 8.01
N THR A 360 -2.35 -12.27 7.51
CA THR A 360 -1.44 -11.44 8.33
C THR A 360 -2.19 -10.71 9.44
N PHE A 361 -3.42 -10.27 9.14
CA PHE A 361 -4.25 -9.47 10.02
C PHE A 361 -5.39 -10.31 10.59
N GLY A 362 -5.61 -10.25 11.90
CA GLY A 362 -6.75 -10.91 12.57
C GLY A 362 -8.08 -10.22 12.25
N GLY A 363 -9.23 -10.89 12.43
CA GLY A 363 -10.54 -10.39 12.00
C GLY A 363 -10.91 -8.94 12.36
N ASP A 364 -10.52 -8.49 13.55
CA ASP A 364 -10.79 -7.13 14.05
C ASP A 364 -9.76 -6.08 13.61
N GLU A 365 -8.69 -6.49 12.93
CA GLU A 365 -7.59 -5.61 12.54
C GLU A 365 -7.88 -4.94 11.18
N PRO A 366 -7.48 -3.66 11.00
CA PRO A 366 -7.57 -2.98 9.72
C PRO A 366 -6.83 -3.74 8.62
N GLY A 367 -7.51 -3.98 7.49
CA GLY A 367 -6.95 -4.74 6.37
C GLY A 367 -7.18 -6.25 6.46
N SER A 368 -7.82 -6.75 7.52
CA SER A 368 -8.23 -8.15 7.59
C SER A 368 -9.30 -8.49 6.56
N MET A 369 -9.09 -9.62 5.91
CA MET A 369 -10.02 -10.23 4.97
C MET A 369 -10.89 -11.30 5.62
N GLU A 370 -10.92 -11.43 6.96
CA GLU A 370 -11.87 -12.32 7.62
C GLU A 370 -13.28 -11.71 7.65
N ASP A 371 -14.30 -12.52 7.30
CA ASP A 371 -15.72 -12.19 7.47
C ASP A 371 -16.16 -12.54 8.90
N THR A 372 -16.03 -11.58 9.82
CA THR A 372 -16.37 -11.74 11.24
C THR A 372 -17.87 -11.62 11.53
N GLU A 373 -18.65 -11.09 10.60
CA GLU A 373 -20.04 -10.70 10.84
C GLU A 373 -21.03 -11.82 10.62
N SER A 374 -20.71 -12.77 9.74
CA SER A 374 -21.71 -13.74 9.31
C SER A 374 -21.64 -15.08 10.02
N ASP A 375 -22.82 -15.69 10.13
CA ASP A 375 -23.01 -16.97 10.79
C ASP A 375 -22.46 -18.09 9.90
N LEU A 376 -21.54 -18.88 10.47
CA LEU A 376 -20.87 -19.98 9.78
C LEU A 376 -21.56 -21.33 10.06
N GLY A 377 -22.53 -21.38 10.99
CA GLY A 377 -23.16 -22.62 11.44
C GLY A 377 -22.20 -23.57 12.19
N ALA A 378 -21.01 -23.09 12.54
CA ALA A 378 -19.98 -23.77 13.32
C ALA A 378 -19.17 -22.73 14.11
N PRO A 379 -18.46 -23.13 15.18
CA PRO A 379 -17.49 -22.27 15.83
C PRO A 379 -16.46 -21.70 14.84
N ARG A 380 -16.07 -20.44 15.07
CA ARG A 380 -15.13 -19.72 14.22
C ARG A 380 -13.71 -20.21 14.47
N GLY A 381 -13.01 -20.61 13.41
CA GLY A 381 -11.59 -20.96 13.46
C GLY A 381 -10.71 -19.74 13.77
N HIS A 382 -9.40 -19.98 13.85
CA HIS A 382 -8.44 -18.89 13.98
C HIS A 382 -8.17 -18.25 12.61
N TRP A 383 -8.03 -16.92 12.57
CA TRP A 383 -7.56 -16.14 11.43
C TRP A 383 -6.61 -15.06 11.94
N GLY A 384 -5.40 -14.97 11.38
CA GLY A 384 -4.39 -14.01 11.79
C GLY A 384 -3.04 -14.67 12.06
N ARG A 385 -2.02 -13.87 12.40
CA ARG A 385 -0.67 -14.38 12.71
C ARG A 385 -0.08 -15.28 11.63
N HIS A 386 -0.41 -14.97 10.37
CA HIS A 386 0.00 -15.70 9.19
C HIS A 386 -0.66 -17.08 8.99
N ILE A 387 -1.79 -17.35 9.66
CA ILE A 387 -2.58 -18.57 9.43
C ILE A 387 -4.07 -18.37 9.46
N ILE A 388 -4.75 -19.34 8.86
CA ILE A 388 -6.04 -19.82 9.35
C ILE A 388 -5.90 -21.20 9.95
N GLY A 389 -6.59 -21.49 11.04
CA GLY A 389 -6.47 -22.78 11.72
C GLY A 389 -7.78 -23.25 12.33
N GLY A 390 -7.92 -24.57 12.45
CA GLY A 390 -9.02 -25.16 13.19
C GLY A 390 -8.94 -24.82 14.67
N ILE A 391 -10.08 -24.78 15.34
CA ILE A 391 -10.14 -24.73 16.82
C ILE A 391 -10.73 -26.02 17.37
N GLU A 392 -10.30 -26.40 18.57
CA GLU A 392 -10.81 -27.58 19.27
C GLU A 392 -12.24 -27.30 19.76
N THR A 393 -13.22 -28.01 19.23
CA THR A 393 -14.63 -27.92 19.60
C THR A 393 -15.17 -29.30 19.97
N PRO A 394 -16.29 -29.40 20.72
CA PRO A 394 -16.84 -30.71 21.10
C PRO A 394 -17.22 -31.61 19.92
N ASP A 395 -17.53 -31.03 18.77
CA ASP A 395 -17.86 -31.71 17.51
C ASP A 395 -16.70 -31.75 16.52
N GLY A 396 -15.51 -31.26 16.91
CA GLY A 396 -14.33 -31.20 16.05
C GLY A 396 -14.47 -30.27 14.83
N LEU A 397 -15.54 -29.49 14.73
CA LEU A 397 -15.86 -28.67 13.58
C LEU A 397 -15.59 -27.19 13.84
N SER A 398 -14.84 -26.56 12.94
CA SER A 398 -14.72 -25.10 12.90
C SER A 398 -14.66 -24.57 11.48
N ARG A 399 -15.07 -23.32 11.30
CA ARG A 399 -15.08 -22.67 9.97
C ARG A 399 -14.48 -21.28 10.04
N VAL A 400 -13.87 -20.86 8.93
CA VAL A 400 -13.49 -19.47 8.68
C VAL A 400 -13.93 -19.08 7.29
N ARG A 401 -14.34 -17.82 7.11
CA ARG A 401 -14.77 -17.31 5.83
C ARG A 401 -14.05 -16.01 5.51
N SER A 402 -13.67 -15.84 4.26
CA SER A 402 -13.13 -14.57 3.78
C SER A 402 -14.24 -13.58 3.46
N LYS A 403 -13.92 -12.29 3.57
CA LYS A 403 -14.62 -11.20 2.87
C LYS A 403 -14.51 -11.43 1.35
N TRP A 404 -15.32 -10.67 0.61
CA TRP A 404 -15.27 -10.66 -0.84
C TRP A 404 -14.00 -9.98 -1.36
N TYR A 405 -13.20 -10.73 -2.12
CA TYR A 405 -12.11 -10.20 -2.91
C TYR A 405 -12.64 -9.73 -4.27
N PRO A 406 -12.40 -8.48 -4.68
CA PRO A 406 -12.69 -8.08 -6.04
C PRO A 406 -11.69 -8.73 -6.98
N VAL A 407 -12.18 -9.40 -8.02
CA VAL A 407 -11.37 -10.09 -9.02
C VAL A 407 -10.69 -9.08 -9.95
N GLY A 408 -11.34 -7.93 -10.15
CA GLY A 408 -10.83 -6.81 -10.94
C GLY A 408 -11.39 -6.75 -12.36
N LEU A 409 -10.81 -5.86 -13.16
CA LEU A 409 -11.34 -5.44 -14.47
C LEU A 409 -10.42 -5.79 -15.63
N ALA A 410 -9.45 -6.69 -15.46
CA ALA A 410 -8.52 -7.07 -16.53
C ALA A 410 -9.21 -7.64 -17.79
N GLY A 411 -10.43 -8.19 -17.65
CA GLY A 411 -11.25 -8.65 -18.78
C GLY A 411 -11.99 -7.55 -19.56
N ALA A 412 -12.00 -6.29 -19.08
CA ALA A 412 -12.70 -5.17 -19.71
C ALA A 412 -11.85 -4.46 -20.80
N ASP A 413 -11.49 -5.20 -21.84
CA ASP A 413 -10.51 -4.78 -22.85
C ASP A 413 -11.03 -3.95 -24.03
N GLY A 414 -12.34 -3.77 -24.13
CA GLY A 414 -12.98 -2.93 -25.15
C GLY A 414 -13.54 -3.72 -26.30
N SER A 415 -13.39 -5.04 -26.25
CA SER A 415 -14.26 -5.93 -26.97
C SER A 415 -15.70 -5.78 -26.48
N ALA A 416 -16.66 -6.11 -27.36
CA ALA A 416 -18.08 -6.07 -27.04
C ALA A 416 -18.49 -7.10 -25.97
N VAL A 417 -17.63 -8.09 -25.70
CA VAL A 417 -17.86 -9.18 -24.76
C VAL A 417 -16.69 -9.21 -23.77
N PRO A 418 -16.87 -8.69 -22.55
CA PRO A 418 -15.85 -8.79 -21.52
C PRO A 418 -15.36 -10.22 -21.35
N GLN A 419 -14.05 -10.41 -21.24
CA GLN A 419 -13.49 -11.73 -20.96
C GLN A 419 -13.85 -12.13 -19.53
N ALA A 420 -14.52 -13.27 -19.39
CA ALA A 420 -14.84 -13.84 -18.08
C ALA A 420 -13.54 -14.35 -17.43
N PRO A 421 -13.35 -14.13 -16.12
CA PRO A 421 -12.22 -14.70 -15.42
C PRO A 421 -12.26 -16.23 -15.47
N ARG A 422 -11.08 -16.84 -15.64
CA ARG A 422 -10.84 -18.25 -15.42
C ARG A 422 -10.06 -18.40 -14.12
N PHE A 423 -10.63 -19.13 -13.18
CA PHE A 423 -9.99 -19.40 -11.90
C PHE A 423 -9.26 -20.73 -11.98
N SER A 424 -8.21 -20.88 -11.18
CA SER A 424 -7.58 -22.18 -10.97
C SER A 424 -7.30 -22.39 -9.49
N PHE A 425 -7.47 -23.62 -9.03
CA PHE A 425 -7.16 -24.03 -7.67
C PHE A 425 -6.76 -25.50 -7.70
N PHE A 426 -5.67 -25.84 -7.05
CA PHE A 426 -5.11 -27.18 -7.10
C PHE A 426 -4.94 -27.78 -5.70
N GLY A 427 -4.72 -29.09 -5.60
CA GLY A 427 -4.49 -29.80 -4.35
C GLY A 427 -5.75 -30.27 -3.62
N THR A 428 -6.95 -30.00 -4.14
CA THR A 428 -8.23 -30.48 -3.57
C THR A 428 -8.85 -31.61 -4.39
N ALA A 429 -9.63 -32.45 -3.71
CA ALA A 429 -10.51 -33.44 -4.32
C ALA A 429 -11.80 -32.77 -4.81
N PRO A 430 -12.66 -33.47 -5.60
CA PRO A 430 -13.91 -32.91 -6.12
C PRO A 430 -14.91 -32.43 -5.05
N ASP A 431 -14.75 -32.85 -3.80
CA ASP A 431 -15.55 -32.41 -2.66
C ASP A 431 -14.89 -31.27 -1.86
N GLY A 432 -13.77 -30.72 -2.35
CA GLY A 432 -13.05 -29.59 -1.77
C GLY A 432 -12.08 -30.00 -0.68
N ALA A 433 -12.01 -31.28 -0.32
CA ALA A 433 -11.07 -31.78 0.68
C ALA A 433 -9.64 -31.72 0.16
N ILE A 434 -8.69 -31.29 0.99
CA ILE A 434 -7.26 -31.35 0.66
C ILE A 434 -6.87 -32.81 0.41
N ARG A 435 -6.22 -33.08 -0.73
CA ARG A 435 -5.81 -34.43 -1.12
C ARG A 435 -4.62 -34.89 -0.29
N THR A 436 -4.75 -36.04 0.36
CA THR A 436 -3.65 -36.62 1.16
C THR A 436 -3.45 -38.11 0.91
N ILE A 437 -2.25 -38.59 1.17
CA ILE A 437 -1.92 -40.03 1.26
C ILE A 437 -1.16 -40.24 2.58
N ASN A 438 -1.71 -41.08 3.46
CA ASN A 438 -1.13 -41.34 4.79
C ASN A 438 -0.88 -40.05 5.62
N GLY A 439 -1.74 -39.04 5.45
CA GLY A 439 -1.63 -37.74 6.11
C GLY A 439 -0.68 -36.75 5.44
N GLU A 440 0.04 -37.13 4.38
CA GLU A 440 0.88 -36.21 3.59
C GLU A 440 0.05 -35.57 2.47
N VAL A 441 0.11 -34.24 2.33
CA VAL A 441 -0.58 -33.50 1.27
C VAL A 441 0.05 -33.82 -0.07
N LEU A 442 -0.78 -34.17 -1.06
CA LEU A 442 -0.32 -34.46 -2.40
C LEU A 442 0.01 -33.17 -3.15
N LEU A 443 1.29 -33.03 -3.51
CA LEU A 443 1.74 -31.99 -4.44
C LEU A 443 1.25 -32.31 -5.85
N GLU A 444 0.95 -31.27 -6.60
CA GLU A 444 0.61 -31.38 -8.01
C GLU A 444 1.83 -31.69 -8.88
N GLU A 445 1.57 -32.13 -10.10
CA GLU A 445 2.62 -32.33 -11.10
C GLU A 445 3.36 -31.00 -11.39
N PRO A 446 4.67 -31.06 -11.68
CA PRO A 446 5.44 -29.85 -11.94
C PRO A 446 4.93 -29.15 -13.20
N VAL A 447 4.71 -27.84 -13.10
CA VAL A 447 4.30 -26.98 -14.23
C VAL A 447 5.49 -26.43 -15.00
N LEU A 448 6.66 -26.37 -14.35
CA LEU A 448 7.91 -25.93 -14.96
C LEU A 448 9.03 -26.88 -14.59
N GLY A 449 9.94 -27.08 -15.55
CA GLY A 449 11.17 -27.84 -15.40
C GLY A 449 11.15 -29.26 -15.99
N PRO A 450 12.28 -29.97 -15.89
CA PRO A 450 13.50 -29.58 -15.17
C PRO A 450 14.23 -28.36 -15.77
N ILE A 451 14.44 -27.30 -14.98
CA ILE A 451 15.19 -26.09 -15.35
C ILE A 451 16.62 -26.18 -14.81
N THR A 452 17.61 -25.82 -15.60
CA THR A 452 18.99 -25.64 -15.12
C THR A 452 19.14 -24.20 -14.63
N PRO A 453 19.50 -23.96 -13.34
CA PRO A 453 19.68 -22.60 -12.84
C PRO A 453 20.78 -21.85 -13.58
N ALA A 454 20.54 -20.57 -13.87
CA ALA A 454 21.52 -19.66 -14.44
C ALA A 454 22.56 -19.22 -13.39
N GLY A 455 22.17 -19.20 -12.11
CA GLY A 455 23.00 -18.77 -11.00
C GLY A 455 22.36 -19.05 -9.64
N TYR A 456 23.16 -18.89 -8.60
CA TYR A 456 22.74 -19.01 -7.20
C TYR A 456 23.20 -17.77 -6.45
N GLN A 457 22.27 -17.13 -5.75
CA GLN A 457 22.53 -16.03 -4.82
C GLN A 457 22.21 -16.49 -3.40
N PRO A 458 22.67 -15.77 -2.37
CA PRO A 458 22.14 -15.95 -1.03
C PRO A 458 20.60 -15.78 -1.08
N PHE A 459 19.87 -16.85 -0.77
CA PHE A 459 18.39 -16.88 -0.70
C PHE A 459 17.64 -16.76 -2.02
N ALA A 460 18.32 -16.70 -3.16
CA ALA A 460 17.66 -16.65 -4.45
C ALA A 460 18.30 -17.55 -5.51
N LEU A 461 17.43 -18.13 -6.32
CA LEU A 461 17.80 -18.91 -7.49
C LEU A 461 17.58 -18.08 -8.75
N GLU A 462 18.62 -17.93 -9.56
CA GLU A 462 18.49 -17.26 -10.84
C GLU A 462 18.11 -18.28 -11.91
N VAL A 463 17.01 -18.03 -12.61
CA VAL A 463 16.58 -18.78 -13.78
C VAL A 463 16.45 -17.85 -14.97
N ALA A 464 16.77 -18.34 -16.17
CA ALA A 464 16.52 -17.54 -17.36
C ALA A 464 15.00 -17.37 -17.52
N ARG A 465 14.56 -16.14 -17.78
CA ARG A 465 13.13 -15.83 -17.96
C ARG A 465 12.51 -16.64 -19.11
N LEU A 466 13.31 -16.95 -20.14
CA LEU A 466 12.89 -17.80 -21.26
C LEU A 466 12.68 -19.27 -20.88
N ASP A 467 13.18 -19.72 -19.72
CA ASP A 467 12.96 -21.08 -19.22
C ASP A 467 11.68 -21.18 -18.39
N LEU A 468 11.02 -20.06 -18.06
CA LEU A 468 9.74 -20.01 -17.37
C LEU A 468 8.54 -20.25 -18.31
N VAL A 469 8.69 -21.11 -19.32
CA VAL A 469 7.64 -21.41 -20.29
C VAL A 469 6.85 -22.62 -19.81
N GLU A 470 5.69 -22.37 -19.20
CA GLU A 470 4.72 -23.41 -18.86
C GLU A 470 3.63 -23.53 -19.94
N PRO A 471 2.88 -24.65 -20.01
CA PRO A 471 1.86 -24.87 -21.04
C PRO A 471 0.78 -23.78 -21.12
N THR A 472 0.43 -23.18 -19.99
CA THR A 472 -0.57 -22.10 -19.90
C THR A 472 0.03 -20.71 -20.13
N GLY A 473 1.35 -20.56 -20.00
CA GLY A 473 2.08 -19.29 -20.08
C GLY A 473 1.72 -18.25 -19.01
N LEU A 474 1.01 -18.61 -17.93
CA LEU A 474 0.56 -17.65 -16.90
C LEU A 474 1.77 -17.06 -16.16
N ARG A 475 2.63 -17.91 -15.62
CA ARG A 475 3.83 -17.56 -14.86
C ARG A 475 4.89 -16.88 -15.72
N ALA A 476 4.94 -17.20 -17.01
CA ALA A 476 5.78 -16.47 -17.96
C ALA A 476 5.32 -14.99 -18.08
N ALA A 477 3.99 -14.79 -18.12
CA ALA A 477 3.38 -13.49 -18.24
C ALA A 477 3.47 -12.68 -16.93
N LEU A 478 3.25 -13.33 -15.78
CA LEU A 478 3.39 -12.72 -14.46
C LEU A 478 4.16 -13.65 -13.50
N PRO A 479 5.50 -13.53 -13.43
CA PRO A 479 6.34 -14.38 -12.58
C PRO A 479 6.01 -14.31 -11.09
N ALA A 480 5.36 -13.24 -10.61
CA ALA A 480 4.88 -13.15 -9.24
C ALA A 480 3.89 -14.26 -8.86
N LEU A 481 3.23 -14.91 -9.82
CA LEU A 481 2.37 -16.08 -9.61
C LEU A 481 3.12 -17.30 -9.03
N LEU A 482 4.44 -17.34 -9.16
CA LEU A 482 5.30 -18.34 -8.53
C LEU A 482 5.38 -18.19 -7.01
N THR A 483 4.98 -17.04 -6.44
CA THR A 483 4.93 -16.86 -4.97
C THR A 483 4.00 -17.91 -4.35
N GLY A 484 4.49 -18.61 -3.34
CA GLY A 484 3.83 -19.75 -2.71
C GLY A 484 4.02 -21.09 -3.41
N ASP A 485 4.50 -21.13 -4.68
CA ASP A 485 4.77 -22.40 -5.37
C ASP A 485 6.00 -23.10 -4.78
N ARG A 486 6.07 -24.41 -5.01
CA ARG A 486 7.17 -25.25 -4.53
C ARG A 486 8.23 -25.43 -5.58
N ALA A 487 9.46 -25.10 -5.23
CA ALA A 487 10.64 -25.45 -6.01
C ALA A 487 11.27 -26.73 -5.43
N ARG A 488 11.31 -27.78 -6.23
CA ARG A 488 11.99 -29.04 -5.93
C ARG A 488 13.30 -29.09 -6.69
N SER A 489 14.41 -29.08 -5.96
CA SER A 489 15.73 -29.32 -6.53
C SER A 489 16.03 -30.82 -6.49
N THR A 490 16.17 -31.39 -7.67
CA THR A 490 16.71 -32.73 -7.88
C THR A 490 18.23 -32.61 -8.10
N PRO A 491 19.07 -33.14 -7.20
CA PRO A 491 20.46 -33.43 -7.53
C PRO A 491 20.48 -34.51 -8.60
N ASP A 492 21.66 -34.70 -9.21
CA ASP A 492 21.90 -35.75 -10.20
C ASP A 492 21.15 -37.04 -9.82
N PRO A 493 20.34 -37.62 -10.74
CA PRO A 493 19.48 -38.78 -10.50
C PRO A 493 20.22 -39.97 -9.85
N ALA A 494 21.56 -40.01 -9.89
CA ALA A 494 22.38 -40.98 -9.19
C ALA A 494 22.34 -40.90 -7.64
N THR A 495 21.99 -39.74 -7.05
CA THR A 495 22.14 -39.51 -5.58
C THR A 495 20.83 -39.57 -4.78
N GLY A 496 19.67 -39.42 -5.43
CA GLY A 496 18.34 -39.71 -4.87
C GLY A 496 17.86 -38.85 -3.69
N SER A 497 18.64 -37.91 -3.18
CA SER A 497 18.14 -36.90 -2.24
C SER A 497 17.44 -35.78 -3.01
N TRP A 498 16.58 -35.01 -2.38
CA TRP A 498 15.81 -33.93 -3.01
C TRP A 498 15.65 -32.83 -1.98
N LEU A 499 15.60 -31.60 -2.45
CA LEU A 499 15.43 -30.43 -1.59
C LEU A 499 14.20 -29.69 -2.04
N GLU A 500 13.28 -29.46 -1.11
CA GLU A 500 12.05 -28.74 -1.39
C GLU A 500 12.05 -27.42 -0.66
N SER A 501 11.82 -26.34 -1.40
CA SER A 501 11.73 -24.99 -0.87
C SER A 501 10.47 -24.32 -1.40
N GLN A 502 9.94 -23.39 -0.62
CA GLN A 502 8.86 -22.52 -1.06
C GLN A 502 9.47 -21.28 -1.72
N ILE A 503 8.82 -20.79 -2.76
CA ILE A 503 9.15 -19.51 -3.38
C ILE A 503 8.39 -18.41 -2.65
N PHE A 504 9.07 -17.52 -1.94
CA PHE A 504 8.42 -16.44 -1.18
C PHE A 504 8.37 -15.11 -1.94
N GLY A 505 9.07 -15.02 -3.06
CA GLY A 505 9.06 -13.83 -3.90
C GLY A 505 9.78 -14.07 -5.22
N VAL A 506 9.44 -13.25 -6.21
CA VAL A 506 10.11 -13.24 -7.51
C VAL A 506 10.46 -11.81 -7.88
N SER A 507 11.72 -11.59 -8.23
CA SER A 507 12.18 -10.33 -8.81
C SER A 507 12.71 -10.56 -10.22
N LEU A 508 12.54 -9.56 -11.09
CA LEU A 508 13.00 -9.60 -12.47
C LEU A 508 14.15 -8.63 -12.66
N GLN A 509 15.26 -9.11 -13.21
CA GLN A 509 16.42 -8.31 -13.57
C GLN A 509 16.81 -8.61 -15.01
N GLY A 510 16.24 -7.86 -15.95
CA GLY A 510 16.42 -8.11 -17.39
C GLY A 510 15.83 -9.46 -17.81
N ASP A 511 16.68 -10.33 -18.35
CA ASP A 511 16.31 -11.68 -18.80
C ASP A 511 16.44 -12.76 -17.71
N ILE A 512 16.75 -12.37 -16.47
CA ILE A 512 16.85 -13.27 -15.33
C ILE A 512 15.67 -13.03 -14.38
N ALA A 513 15.05 -14.12 -13.95
CA ALA A 513 14.14 -14.12 -12.80
C ALA A 513 14.89 -14.69 -11.59
N ALA A 514 14.96 -13.90 -10.51
CA ALA A 514 15.48 -14.36 -9.24
C ALA A 514 14.30 -14.84 -8.38
N LEU A 515 14.27 -16.15 -8.11
CA LEU A 515 13.26 -16.79 -7.27
C LEU A 515 13.81 -16.79 -5.84
N GLY A 516 13.22 -15.99 -4.95
CA GLY A 516 13.52 -16.02 -3.53
C GLY A 516 13.05 -17.35 -2.93
N MET A 517 13.97 -18.16 -2.42
CA MET A 517 13.69 -19.50 -1.89
C MET A 517 13.98 -19.59 -0.40
N GLY A 518 13.08 -20.23 0.34
CA GLY A 518 13.25 -20.53 1.76
C GLY A 518 12.69 -21.89 2.12
N TYR A 519 13.21 -22.49 3.21
CA TYR A 519 12.42 -23.44 3.96
C TYR A 519 11.36 -22.65 4.71
N GLY A 520 10.10 -23.09 4.62
CA GLY A 520 8.93 -22.43 5.19
C GLY A 520 9.29 -21.62 6.43
N CYS A 521 9.36 -20.31 6.25
CA CYS A 521 9.76 -19.33 7.25
C CYS A 521 8.72 -19.17 8.37
N TYR A 522 7.69 -20.00 8.35
CA TYR A 522 6.53 -19.90 9.18
C TYR A 522 6.13 -21.34 9.51
N ALA A 523 6.61 -21.84 10.64
CA ALA A 523 5.69 -22.60 11.49
C ALA A 523 4.89 -21.50 12.22
N PRO A 524 3.75 -21.09 11.69
CA PRO A 524 3.02 -19.91 12.16
C PRO A 524 2.77 -19.97 13.66
N GLY A 525 3.19 -18.92 14.39
CA GLY A 525 3.15 -18.86 15.85
C GLY A 525 4.42 -19.34 16.58
N ILE A 526 5.41 -19.87 15.87
CA ILE A 526 6.75 -20.16 16.39
C ILE A 526 7.72 -19.19 15.73
N ALA A 527 8.23 -18.22 16.49
CA ALA A 527 9.26 -17.28 16.05
C ALA A 527 10.62 -18.00 15.87
N LEU A 528 10.69 -18.95 14.95
CA LEU A 528 11.96 -19.41 14.43
C LEU A 528 12.36 -18.38 13.38
N ASP A 529 13.41 -17.60 13.67
CA ASP A 529 14.03 -16.73 12.69
C ASP A 529 14.21 -17.52 11.39
N CYS A 530 13.71 -16.98 10.29
CA CYS A 530 14.08 -17.41 8.95
C CYS A 530 15.60 -17.54 8.92
N VAL A 531 16.15 -18.74 9.08
CA VAL A 531 17.56 -18.94 8.76
C VAL A 531 17.54 -19.05 7.25
N PRO A 532 17.82 -17.94 6.55
CA PRO A 532 17.56 -17.90 5.14
C PRO A 532 18.61 -18.83 4.51
N TRP A 533 18.21 -19.57 3.48
CA TRP A 533 19.05 -20.64 2.96
C TRP A 533 20.19 -20.07 2.12
N ASP A 534 21.43 -20.19 2.57
CA ASP A 534 22.57 -19.81 1.74
C ASP A 534 22.75 -20.82 0.60
N LEU A 535 22.02 -20.58 -0.50
CA LEU A 535 22.01 -21.41 -1.70
C LEU A 535 23.39 -21.43 -2.38
N THR A 536 24.30 -20.52 -2.05
CA THR A 536 25.66 -20.54 -2.62
C THR A 536 26.43 -21.80 -2.23
N ASN A 537 26.09 -22.42 -1.08
CA ASN A 537 26.64 -23.71 -0.67
C ASN A 537 26.14 -24.88 -1.54
N LEU A 538 24.98 -24.75 -2.19
CA LEU A 538 24.49 -25.76 -3.14
C LEU A 538 25.27 -25.72 -4.46
N ALA A 539 25.71 -24.53 -4.88
CA ALA A 539 26.44 -24.33 -6.12
C ALA A 539 27.84 -24.99 -6.10
N SER A 540 28.45 -25.13 -4.92
CA SER A 540 29.82 -25.65 -4.78
C SER A 540 29.91 -27.18 -4.67
N ALA A 541 28.79 -27.90 -4.51
CA ALA A 541 28.80 -29.27 -3.99
C ALA A 541 28.54 -30.42 -4.99
N THR A 542 28.01 -30.20 -6.21
CA THR A 542 27.52 -31.32 -7.07
C THR A 542 27.35 -30.97 -8.56
N PRO A 543 27.23 -31.96 -9.48
CA PRO A 543 26.81 -31.76 -10.88
C PRO A 543 25.51 -30.93 -11.04
N ALA A 544 25.26 -30.44 -12.26
CA ALA A 544 24.14 -29.55 -12.61
C ALA A 544 22.81 -30.03 -11.99
N ARG A 545 22.34 -29.30 -10.96
CA ARG A 545 21.04 -29.54 -10.34
C ARG A 545 19.96 -29.04 -11.27
N THR A 546 18.87 -29.79 -11.36
CA THR A 546 17.66 -29.33 -12.02
C THR A 546 16.63 -28.91 -11.00
N ILE A 547 15.76 -28.00 -11.40
CA ILE A 547 14.67 -27.50 -10.56
C ILE A 547 13.36 -27.70 -11.28
N GLU A 548 12.43 -28.29 -10.55
CA GLU A 548 11.03 -28.45 -10.92
C GLU A 548 10.19 -27.51 -10.06
N ILE A 549 9.21 -26.85 -10.66
CA ILE A 549 8.29 -25.98 -9.93
C ILE A 549 6.91 -26.62 -9.95
N HIS A 550 6.41 -26.94 -8.76
CA HIS A 550 5.09 -27.49 -8.53
C HIS A 550 4.15 -26.36 -8.10
N PRO A 551 2.99 -26.21 -8.76
CA PRO A 551 2.03 -25.19 -8.39
C PRO A 551 1.44 -25.51 -7.02
N GLN A 552 1.29 -24.50 -6.16
CA GLN A 552 0.58 -24.65 -4.89
C GLN A 552 -0.48 -23.58 -4.73
N SER A 553 -1.69 -24.00 -4.36
CA SER A 553 -2.80 -23.09 -4.03
C SER A 553 -2.93 -22.85 -2.53
N PHE A 554 -2.27 -23.65 -1.71
CA PHE A 554 -2.22 -23.51 -0.26
C PHE A 554 -1.02 -24.30 0.28
N GLU A 555 -0.70 -24.06 1.54
CA GLU A 555 0.27 -24.86 2.30
C GLU A 555 -0.30 -25.15 3.68
N VAL A 556 -0.22 -26.41 4.11
CA VAL A 556 -0.77 -26.87 5.38
C VAL A 556 0.35 -27.12 6.38
N TYR A 557 0.12 -26.78 7.64
CA TYR A 557 0.99 -27.11 8.75
C TYR A 557 0.22 -27.82 9.84
N THR A 558 0.82 -28.88 10.37
CA THR A 558 0.41 -29.48 11.64
C THR A 558 1.62 -29.44 12.56
N LEU A 559 1.58 -28.58 13.59
CA LEU A 559 2.76 -28.23 14.40
C LEU A 559 3.89 -27.64 13.55
N VAL A 560 4.97 -28.41 13.38
CA VAL A 560 6.15 -28.07 12.56
C VAL A 560 6.22 -28.92 11.30
N ASP A 561 5.32 -29.90 11.16
CA ASP A 561 5.26 -30.76 10.00
C ASP A 561 4.50 -30.01 8.89
N ARG A 562 5.26 -29.63 7.87
CA ARG A 562 4.75 -29.03 6.64
C ARG A 562 4.06 -30.08 5.78
N ASP A 563 2.97 -29.69 5.13
CA ASP A 563 2.17 -30.50 4.21
C ASP A 563 1.73 -31.83 4.84
N ARG A 564 1.39 -31.77 6.13
CA ARG A 564 0.93 -32.92 6.87
C ARG A 564 -0.33 -32.58 7.64
N ILE A 565 -1.26 -33.52 7.67
CA ILE A 565 -2.44 -33.54 8.54
C ILE A 565 -2.54 -34.92 9.19
N TYR A 566 -3.18 -34.98 10.37
CA TYR A 566 -3.52 -36.27 10.95
C TYR A 566 -4.54 -37.01 10.07
N PHE A 567 -4.53 -38.34 10.10
CA PHE A 567 -5.39 -39.18 9.26
C PHE A 567 -6.88 -38.99 9.57
N ASP A 568 -7.21 -38.54 10.79
CA ASP A 568 -8.57 -38.26 11.21
C ASP A 568 -8.97 -36.78 11.06
N HIS A 569 -8.08 -35.97 10.47
CA HIS A 569 -8.37 -34.58 10.15
C HIS A 569 -8.76 -34.43 8.69
N ARG A 570 -9.67 -33.50 8.44
CA ARG A 570 -10.08 -33.08 7.11
C ARG A 570 -10.16 -31.56 7.04
N ILE A 571 -9.62 -31.01 5.96
CA ILE A 571 -9.74 -29.59 5.64
C ILE A 571 -10.44 -29.50 4.30
N THR A 572 -11.54 -28.76 4.26
CA THR A 572 -12.36 -28.56 3.05
C THR A 572 -12.36 -27.08 2.70
N ILE A 573 -12.03 -26.76 1.45
CA ILE A 573 -12.04 -25.39 0.90
C ILE A 573 -13.16 -25.30 -0.12
N THR A 574 -14.02 -24.30 0.02
CA THR A 574 -15.12 -24.02 -0.91
C THR A 574 -15.15 -22.56 -1.32
N PHE A 575 -15.78 -22.28 -2.45
CA PHE A 575 -15.75 -20.98 -3.11
C PHE A 575 -17.16 -20.47 -3.42
N ASP A 576 -17.26 -19.15 -3.48
CA ASP A 576 -18.44 -18.42 -3.91
C ASP A 576 -18.00 -17.20 -4.73
N ALA A 577 -18.83 -16.80 -5.68
CA ALA A 577 -18.58 -15.64 -6.54
C ALA A 577 -19.85 -14.81 -6.66
N ALA A 578 -19.71 -13.49 -6.79
CA ALA A 578 -20.84 -12.58 -6.92
C ALA A 578 -20.54 -11.51 -7.97
N ARG A 579 -21.60 -10.93 -8.54
CA ARG A 579 -21.50 -9.74 -9.39
C ARG A 579 -21.55 -8.49 -8.55
N ALA A 580 -21.14 -7.36 -9.11
CA ALA A 580 -21.31 -6.06 -8.50
C ALA A 580 -22.77 -5.60 -8.58
N ALA A 581 -23.29 -5.13 -7.45
CA ALA A 581 -24.51 -4.33 -7.37
C ALA A 581 -24.26 -2.91 -7.93
N ALA A 582 -25.32 -2.10 -8.02
CA ALA A 582 -25.25 -0.73 -8.53
C ALA A 582 -24.36 0.21 -7.69
N ASP A 583 -24.13 -0.12 -6.42
CA ASP A 583 -23.22 0.60 -5.52
C ASP A 583 -21.76 0.10 -5.62
N GLY A 584 -21.49 -0.89 -6.47
CA GLY A 584 -20.18 -1.52 -6.64
C GLY A 584 -19.83 -2.53 -5.55
N GLN A 585 -20.73 -2.87 -4.64
CA GLN A 585 -20.55 -3.93 -3.64
C GLN A 585 -20.99 -5.29 -4.20
N PRO A 586 -20.58 -6.41 -3.58
CA PRO A 586 -21.04 -7.75 -3.98
C PRO A 586 -22.57 -7.88 -3.84
N ASP A 587 -23.26 -8.24 -4.93
CA ASP A 587 -24.69 -8.54 -4.94
C ASP A 587 -24.93 -10.00 -4.54
N LEU A 588 -25.27 -10.20 -3.26
CA LEU A 588 -25.55 -11.52 -2.69
C LEU A 588 -26.72 -12.25 -3.36
N SER A 589 -27.64 -11.53 -4.02
CA SER A 589 -28.74 -12.16 -4.75
C SER A 589 -28.29 -12.80 -6.06
N THR A 590 -27.14 -12.36 -6.58
CA THR A 590 -26.50 -12.90 -7.79
C THR A 590 -25.36 -13.87 -7.46
N ALA A 591 -25.07 -14.09 -6.18
CA ALA A 591 -23.99 -14.97 -5.77
C ALA A 591 -24.22 -16.40 -6.28
N TYR A 592 -23.15 -17.11 -6.64
CA TYR A 592 -23.22 -18.50 -7.09
C TYR A 592 -23.92 -19.37 -6.03
N SER A 593 -23.60 -19.14 -4.75
CA SER A 593 -24.19 -19.82 -3.61
C SER A 593 -25.70 -19.62 -3.46
N ALA A 594 -26.27 -18.52 -3.97
CA ALA A 594 -27.70 -18.27 -3.90
C ALA A 594 -28.52 -19.27 -4.75
N SER A 595 -27.93 -19.82 -5.81
CA SER A 595 -28.60 -20.78 -6.71
C SER A 595 -28.06 -22.19 -6.61
N ASN A 596 -26.75 -22.36 -6.37
CA ASN A 596 -26.06 -23.65 -6.46
C ASN A 596 -25.46 -24.12 -5.14
N GLY A 597 -25.46 -23.27 -4.09
CA GLY A 597 -24.62 -23.47 -2.92
C GLY A 597 -23.14 -23.17 -3.20
N TRP A 598 -22.30 -23.33 -2.17
CA TRP A 598 -20.86 -23.15 -2.31
C TRP A 598 -20.26 -24.29 -3.13
N THR A 599 -19.32 -23.98 -4.03
CA THR A 599 -18.67 -25.01 -4.86
C THR A 599 -17.30 -25.39 -4.32
N PRO A 600 -16.95 -26.67 -4.26
CA PRO A 600 -15.58 -27.11 -3.98
C PRO A 600 -14.62 -26.94 -5.17
N ASP A 601 -15.15 -26.79 -6.39
CA ASP A 601 -14.36 -26.62 -7.61
C ASP A 601 -14.47 -25.19 -8.14
N VAL A 602 -13.41 -24.40 -7.92
CA VAL A 602 -13.38 -23.01 -8.38
C VAL A 602 -13.52 -22.89 -9.90
N ASN A 603 -13.22 -23.95 -10.67
CA ASN A 603 -13.35 -23.92 -12.12
C ASN A 603 -14.83 -23.82 -12.56
N GLU A 604 -15.79 -24.25 -11.74
CA GLU A 604 -17.23 -24.05 -11.99
C GLU A 604 -17.61 -22.56 -12.04
N LEU A 605 -16.80 -21.71 -11.42
CA LEU A 605 -16.98 -20.27 -11.46
C LEU A 605 -16.40 -19.66 -12.75
N SER A 606 -15.64 -20.41 -13.54
CA SER A 606 -15.07 -19.91 -14.79
C SER A 606 -16.12 -19.76 -15.90
N GLY A 607 -16.04 -18.69 -16.66
CA GLY A 607 -16.92 -18.45 -17.83
C GLY A 607 -18.14 -17.56 -17.56
N ALA A 608 -18.39 -17.17 -16.30
CA ALA A 608 -19.30 -16.08 -15.97
C ALA A 608 -18.50 -14.82 -15.58
N ALA A 609 -19.05 -13.66 -15.88
CA ALA A 609 -18.47 -12.36 -15.50
C ALA A 609 -18.70 -12.10 -14.01
N TRP A 610 -17.86 -12.70 -13.17
CA TRP A 610 -17.83 -12.46 -11.74
C TRP A 610 -16.95 -11.26 -11.41
N ASP A 611 -17.43 -10.41 -10.51
CA ASP A 611 -16.70 -9.23 -10.04
C ASP A 611 -16.01 -9.50 -8.70
N PHE A 612 -16.55 -10.44 -7.93
CA PHE A 612 -16.06 -10.82 -6.61
C PHE A 612 -15.93 -12.33 -6.46
N LEU A 613 -14.94 -12.74 -5.67
CA LEU A 613 -14.70 -14.11 -5.22
C LEU A 613 -14.50 -14.12 -3.70
N ARG A 614 -14.93 -15.17 -3.02
CA ARG A 614 -14.54 -15.45 -1.63
C ARG A 614 -14.37 -16.95 -1.42
N PHE A 615 -13.76 -17.32 -0.31
CA PHE A 615 -13.61 -18.71 0.09
C PHE A 615 -14.07 -18.93 1.54
N GLU A 616 -14.44 -20.17 1.83
CA GLU A 616 -14.71 -20.67 3.17
C GLU A 616 -13.85 -21.92 3.40
N VAL A 617 -13.21 -22.00 4.56
CA VAL A 617 -12.42 -23.16 4.98
C VAL A 617 -13.09 -23.79 6.18
N GLN A 618 -13.39 -25.08 6.07
CA GLN A 618 -13.87 -25.92 7.14
C GLN A 618 -12.75 -26.84 7.61
N PHE A 619 -12.53 -26.85 8.93
CA PHE A 619 -11.67 -27.81 9.62
C PHE A 619 -12.56 -28.80 10.38
N GLU A 620 -12.33 -30.08 10.14
CA GLU A 620 -12.96 -31.21 10.82
C GLU A 620 -11.85 -32.05 11.44
N LEU A 621 -11.77 -32.03 12.78
CA LEU A 621 -10.68 -32.63 13.55
C LEU A 621 -10.99 -34.05 14.05
N ASP A 622 -12.19 -34.56 13.75
CA ASP A 622 -12.70 -35.87 14.21
C ASP A 622 -13.61 -36.47 13.13
N VAL A 623 -13.03 -36.80 11.98
CA VAL A 623 -13.77 -37.33 10.83
C VAL A 623 -14.39 -38.70 11.15
N SER A 624 -13.71 -39.49 11.99
CA SER A 624 -14.16 -40.81 12.44
C SER A 624 -15.31 -40.75 13.45
N GLY A 625 -15.41 -39.67 14.22
CA GLY A 625 -16.34 -39.51 15.34
C GLY A 625 -15.91 -40.27 16.61
N ASP A 626 -14.65 -40.74 16.66
CA ASP A 626 -14.08 -41.44 17.82
C ASP A 626 -13.57 -40.48 18.90
N GLY A 627 -13.61 -39.18 18.63
CA GLY A 627 -13.23 -38.11 19.54
C GLY A 627 -11.80 -37.64 19.32
N TYR A 628 -11.66 -36.32 19.17
CA TYR A 628 -10.39 -35.62 19.06
C TYR A 628 -9.43 -35.94 20.22
N GLN A 629 -8.19 -36.36 19.90
CA GLN A 629 -7.16 -36.57 20.91
C GLN A 629 -6.33 -35.30 21.13
N PRO A 630 -6.00 -34.91 22.38
CA PRO A 630 -5.24 -33.68 22.66
C PRO A 630 -3.84 -33.57 22.01
N PHE A 631 -3.29 -34.68 21.52
CA PHE A 631 -2.00 -34.68 20.80
C PHE A 631 -2.17 -34.47 19.28
N GLU A 632 -3.38 -34.62 18.74
CA GLU A 632 -3.71 -34.43 17.33
C GLU A 632 -3.94 -32.95 17.07
N ARG A 633 -2.89 -32.13 17.09
CA ARG A 633 -3.06 -30.68 16.96
C ARG A 633 -3.83 -30.28 15.70
N ALA A 634 -4.74 -29.32 15.86
CA ALA A 634 -5.47 -28.73 14.75
C ALA A 634 -4.52 -28.26 13.63
N PRO A 635 -4.78 -28.60 12.37
CA PRO A 635 -3.96 -28.15 11.27
C PRO A 635 -4.28 -26.69 10.96
N ALA A 636 -3.33 -26.02 10.31
CA ALA A 636 -3.45 -24.64 9.87
C ALA A 636 -3.04 -24.51 8.40
N ILE A 637 -3.57 -23.51 7.70
CA ILE A 637 -3.18 -23.12 6.36
C ILE A 637 -2.43 -21.79 6.44
N ASP A 638 -1.24 -21.73 5.86
CA ASP A 638 -0.37 -20.54 5.83
C ASP A 638 -0.82 -19.49 4.81
N PHE A 639 -1.23 -19.94 3.61
CA PHE A 639 -1.79 -19.06 2.60
C PHE A 639 -2.84 -19.77 1.75
N ILE A 640 -3.71 -18.98 1.11
CA ILE A 640 -4.57 -19.41 0.01
C ILE A 640 -4.26 -18.55 -1.22
N LYS A 641 -3.99 -19.20 -2.35
CA LYS A 641 -3.69 -18.59 -3.64
C LYS A 641 -4.62 -19.14 -4.73
N ILE A 642 -5.35 -18.23 -5.37
CA ILE A 642 -6.29 -18.52 -6.46
C ILE A 642 -5.87 -17.71 -7.69
N PRO A 643 -5.11 -18.30 -8.62
CA PRO A 643 -4.79 -17.63 -9.88
C PRO A 643 -6.03 -17.35 -10.72
N VAL A 644 -6.03 -16.18 -11.36
CA VAL A 644 -7.09 -15.67 -12.22
C VAL A 644 -6.49 -15.32 -13.59
N ASP A 645 -7.10 -15.81 -14.66
CA ASP A 645 -6.71 -15.53 -16.06
C ASP A 645 -7.88 -14.89 -16.81
N PHE A 646 -7.63 -13.74 -17.44
CA PHE A 646 -8.60 -13.02 -18.26
C PHE A 646 -8.23 -13.03 -19.75
N ARG A 647 -7.26 -13.86 -20.16
CA ARG A 647 -6.90 -14.04 -21.58
C ARG A 647 -8.00 -14.85 -22.30
N PRO A 648 -8.19 -14.59 -23.61
CA PRO A 648 -9.21 -15.27 -24.42
C PRO A 648 -9.06 -16.80 -24.50
#